data_AF-A0A949SG46-F1
#
_entry.id   AF-A0A949SG46-F1
#
_cell.length_a   1.000
_cell.length_b   1.000
_cell.length_c   1.000
_cell.angle_alpha   90.00
_cell.angle_beta   90.00
_cell.angle_gamma   90.00
#
_symmetry.space_group_name_H-M   'P 1'
#
loop_
_entity.id
_entity.type
_entity.pdbx_description
1 polymer ?
#
loop_
_entity_poly.entity_id
_entity_poly.type
_entity_poly.pdbx_seq_one_letter_code
_entity_poly.pdbx_strand_id
1 'polypeptide(L)'
;MEPKIKDLKNVFVGKQEILEKARLTLKKEFIGIDNVIDEVINNISSWYTLHHIQEKPLVLCLWGLTGTGKTSLVYRLVELINFVDSHYHFDLGDKDSYMSFSHSLSELCDNKDTSPVIITLDEFQHSRTLEGPFRQEIKSDKNRLIWDIIDSGKISFTNYKSGLWELESNVIKLTHLVKSGVQVKDGFVSRNKLLYCKEMEIRFVKTKQQTFVPQSCYQSIIDFAGEDFNLYLFTEVREYLKTLNASETIIFLNKVLKIAQRPTVKSFSKALIFVLGNIDEAYSMSNNYSVDIDADEFHEMSLQINVPKIKQALKERFRNEQIARLGNTHIIYPALSKKSYYQIINMELASFKEKFKDFTKVEMKIDDSVIETIYREGVYPTQGVRPLYTTINQIIKCRLSIIVAEIIKLDLKVGLVQLKSDNEKIFCEYLLKNKVIHQLELSYTSNLEKLRKNRQDDLQAITAVHESGHAIISALSLNVVPEVIMSVTSDIDNHGFVYTKFTKKYFSKIDMLPKVAFLMGGIVAEEIIFGKEYLTAGGSSDIERATELVSQLVRNNGFGKTAVNYAKGVFDVGDHNHNMDIVEDEISEIIQEGRVLAEQILTTEKKLLLQMANILSDNTSIKKPEIIKLIEQFSTQKITNISEKKYFRNKLKAETENILTANQILEKFPITLNKRNS
;
A
#
# COMPACT_ATOMS: atom_id res chain seq x y z
N MET A 1 -27.65 -13.09 39.79
CA MET A 1 -27.45 -12.23 38.61
C MET A 1 -28.80 -12.02 37.95
N GLU A 2 -29.22 -10.77 37.78
CA GLU A 2 -30.50 -10.43 37.14
C GLU A 2 -30.60 -11.03 35.72
N PRO A 3 -31.80 -11.39 35.23
CA PRO A 3 -32.03 -12.02 33.93
C PRO A 3 -31.34 -11.28 32.76
N LYS A 4 -31.37 -9.94 32.76
CA LYS A 4 -30.72 -9.10 31.75
C LYS A 4 -29.20 -9.29 31.66
N ILE A 5 -28.52 -9.49 32.80
CA ILE A 5 -27.07 -9.70 32.83
C ILE A 5 -26.72 -11.10 32.30
N LYS A 6 -27.59 -12.09 32.53
CA LYS A 6 -27.41 -13.45 32.02
C LYS A 6 -27.56 -13.51 30.50
N ASP A 7 -28.54 -12.80 29.94
CA ASP A 7 -28.74 -12.73 28.48
C ASP A 7 -27.62 -11.94 27.79
N LEU A 8 -27.20 -10.80 28.37
CA LEU A 8 -26.03 -10.06 27.89
C LEU A 8 -24.76 -10.90 27.93
N LYS A 9 -24.56 -11.71 28.98
CA LYS A 9 -23.42 -12.63 29.08
C LYS A 9 -23.42 -13.66 27.95
N ASN A 10 -24.58 -14.26 27.65
CA ASN A 10 -24.68 -15.26 26.58
C ASN A 10 -24.41 -14.67 25.20
N VAL A 11 -24.96 -13.48 24.89
CA VAL A 11 -24.71 -12.80 23.61
C VAL A 11 -23.24 -12.36 23.49
N PHE A 12 -22.67 -11.83 24.57
CA PHE A 12 -21.29 -11.39 24.60
C PHE A 12 -20.31 -12.55 24.40
N VAL A 13 -20.50 -13.66 25.15
CA VAL A 13 -19.67 -14.87 25.02
C VAL A 13 -19.81 -15.47 23.62
N GLY A 14 -21.02 -15.59 23.09
CA GLY A 14 -21.24 -16.11 21.74
C GLY A 14 -20.51 -15.30 20.65
N LYS A 15 -20.50 -13.96 20.75
CA LYS A 15 -19.73 -13.10 19.85
C LYS A 15 -18.22 -13.28 19.99
N GLN A 16 -17.70 -13.46 21.21
CA GLN A 16 -16.28 -13.75 21.42
C GLN A 16 -15.89 -15.10 20.81
N GLU A 17 -16.73 -16.13 20.94
CA GLU A 17 -16.50 -17.43 20.31
C GLU A 17 -16.48 -17.35 18.79
N ILE A 18 -17.35 -16.54 18.17
CA ILE A 18 -17.33 -16.28 16.72
C ILE A 18 -16.00 -15.65 16.32
N LEU A 19 -15.52 -14.63 17.04
CA LEU A 19 -14.24 -13.98 16.75
C LEU A 19 -13.06 -14.94 16.90
N GLU A 20 -13.05 -15.81 17.92
CA GLU A 20 -11.97 -16.79 18.09
C GLU A 20 -12.00 -17.87 17.00
N LYS A 21 -13.19 -18.32 16.57
CA LYS A 21 -13.32 -19.20 15.40
C LYS A 21 -12.83 -18.51 14.11
N ALA A 22 -13.15 -17.22 13.95
CA ALA A 22 -12.65 -16.43 12.84
C ALA A 22 -11.12 -16.32 12.89
N ARG A 23 -10.52 -16.06 14.05
CA ARG A 23 -9.06 -16.02 14.27
C ARG A 23 -8.38 -17.29 13.77
N LEU A 24 -8.86 -18.45 14.22
CA LEU A 24 -8.30 -19.74 13.86
C LEU A 24 -8.45 -20.05 12.37
N THR A 25 -9.60 -19.69 11.79
CA THR A 25 -9.87 -19.88 10.35
C THR A 25 -8.95 -19.02 9.51
N LEU A 26 -8.84 -17.73 9.85
CA LEU A 26 -7.98 -16.79 9.13
C LEU A 26 -6.51 -17.20 9.20
N LYS A 27 -6.01 -17.64 10.36
CA LYS A 27 -4.61 -18.13 10.48
C LYS A 27 -4.32 -19.38 9.65
N LYS A 28 -5.35 -20.20 9.39
CA LYS A 28 -5.23 -21.36 8.52
C LYS A 28 -5.20 -20.97 7.03
N GLU A 29 -5.96 -19.95 6.65
CA GLU A 29 -6.13 -19.50 5.26
C GLU A 29 -5.05 -18.49 4.82
N PHE A 30 -4.58 -17.63 5.71
CA PHE A 30 -3.63 -16.57 5.43
C PHE A 30 -2.28 -16.84 6.09
N ILE A 31 -1.32 -17.27 5.28
CA ILE A 31 0.02 -17.66 5.74
C ILE A 31 0.92 -16.44 5.93
N GLY A 32 1.67 -16.44 7.04
CA GLY A 32 2.74 -15.46 7.28
C GLY A 32 2.28 -14.14 7.90
N ILE A 33 0.99 -14.02 8.25
CA ILE A 33 0.40 -12.79 8.80
C ILE A 33 -0.36 -13.02 10.13
N ASP A 34 -0.05 -14.08 10.88
CA ASP A 34 -0.70 -14.43 12.15
C ASP A 34 -0.77 -13.27 13.16
N ASN A 35 0.32 -12.51 13.29
CA ASN A 35 0.38 -11.35 14.19
C ASN A 35 -0.57 -10.24 13.75
N VAL A 36 -0.71 -10.02 12.43
CA VAL A 36 -1.64 -9.05 11.86
C VAL A 36 -3.08 -9.47 12.13
N ILE A 37 -3.40 -10.76 11.96
CA ILE A 37 -4.72 -11.32 12.27
C ILE A 37 -5.05 -11.12 13.75
N ASP A 38 -4.09 -11.41 14.63
CA ASP A 38 -4.27 -11.19 16.06
C ASP A 38 -4.51 -9.72 16.39
N GLU A 39 -3.73 -8.82 15.81
CA GLU A 39 -3.88 -7.38 16.02
C GLU A 39 -5.24 -6.88 15.51
N VAL A 40 -5.67 -7.29 14.32
CA VAL A 40 -6.99 -6.94 13.76
C VAL A 40 -8.10 -7.42 14.70
N ILE A 41 -8.10 -8.70 15.06
CA ILE A 41 -9.18 -9.29 15.89
C ILE A 41 -9.20 -8.68 17.29
N ASN A 42 -8.04 -8.44 17.89
CA ASN A 42 -7.96 -7.81 19.21
C ASN A 42 -8.51 -6.38 19.18
N ASN A 43 -8.22 -5.61 18.12
CA ASN A 43 -8.70 -4.23 17.99
C ASN A 43 -10.22 -4.16 17.71
N ILE A 44 -10.78 -5.07 16.91
CA ILE A 44 -12.23 -5.07 16.61
C ILE A 44 -13.08 -5.73 17.70
N SER A 45 -12.50 -6.51 18.60
CA SER A 45 -13.24 -7.32 19.58
C SER A 45 -14.22 -6.49 20.42
N SER A 46 -13.76 -5.32 20.89
CA SER A 46 -14.60 -4.37 21.65
C SER A 46 -15.73 -3.81 20.78
N TRP A 47 -15.47 -3.47 19.52
CA TRP A 47 -16.51 -2.98 18.61
C TRP A 47 -17.54 -4.08 18.28
N TYR A 48 -17.11 -5.30 17.95
CA TYR A 48 -18.01 -6.37 17.57
C TYR A 48 -18.96 -6.75 18.72
N THR A 49 -18.43 -6.79 19.94
CA THR A 49 -19.20 -7.11 21.15
C THR A 49 -20.06 -5.95 21.63
N LEU A 50 -19.56 -4.71 21.56
CA LEU A 50 -20.12 -3.53 22.23
C LEU A 50 -20.29 -2.30 21.31
N HIS A 51 -20.54 -2.47 20.00
CA HIS A 51 -20.76 -1.33 19.08
C HIS A 51 -21.85 -0.36 19.56
N HIS A 52 -22.90 -0.83 20.26
CA HIS A 52 -24.00 0.00 20.75
C HIS A 52 -23.57 1.11 21.74
N ILE A 53 -22.39 1.00 22.38
CA ILE A 53 -21.83 2.06 23.25
C ILE A 53 -20.81 2.99 22.57
N GLN A 54 -20.40 2.70 21.33
CA GLN A 54 -19.39 3.53 20.62
C GLN A 54 -19.90 4.93 20.29
N GLU A 55 -19.17 5.98 20.64
CA GLU A 55 -19.56 7.36 20.31
C GLU A 55 -18.93 7.86 19.00
N LYS A 56 -17.86 7.18 18.56
CA LYS A 56 -17.13 7.47 17.33
C LYS A 56 -16.82 6.16 16.58
N PRO A 57 -16.63 6.23 15.26
CA PRO A 57 -16.21 5.07 14.49
C PRO A 57 -14.90 4.48 15.01
N LEU A 58 -14.77 3.16 14.94
CA LEU A 58 -13.49 2.48 15.17
C LEU A 58 -12.71 2.46 13.85
N VAL A 59 -11.54 3.11 13.81
CA VAL A 59 -10.69 3.19 12.61
C VAL A 59 -9.48 2.29 12.76
N LEU A 60 -9.31 1.34 11.85
CA LEU A 60 -8.13 0.47 11.74
C LEU A 60 -7.44 0.75 10.41
N CYS A 61 -6.17 1.14 10.46
CA CYS A 61 -5.37 1.36 9.28
C CYS A 61 -4.46 0.16 9.01
N LEU A 62 -4.54 -0.44 7.82
CA LEU A 62 -3.79 -1.61 7.39
C LEU A 62 -2.84 -1.20 6.25
N TRP A 63 -1.54 -1.24 6.53
CA TRP A 63 -0.50 -0.81 5.61
C TRP A 63 0.37 -1.99 5.19
N GLY A 64 0.70 -2.06 3.91
CA GLY A 64 1.50 -3.17 3.39
C GLY A 64 1.78 -3.02 1.92
N LEU A 65 2.68 -3.84 1.39
CA LEU A 65 2.92 -3.93 -0.06
C LEU A 65 1.68 -4.44 -0.80
N THR A 66 1.66 -4.20 -2.11
CA THR A 66 0.66 -4.79 -2.99
C THR A 66 0.72 -6.32 -2.90
N GLY A 67 -0.44 -6.97 -2.86
CA GLY A 67 -0.49 -8.44 -2.86
C GLY A 67 -0.14 -9.12 -1.53
N THR A 68 -0.10 -8.41 -0.40
CA THR A 68 0.06 -9.02 0.94
C THR A 68 -1.24 -9.53 1.58
N GLY A 69 -2.38 -9.36 0.90
CA GLY A 69 -3.68 -9.90 1.34
C GLY A 69 -4.52 -8.97 2.22
N LYS A 70 -4.21 -7.67 2.30
CA LYS A 70 -4.97 -6.67 3.09
C LYS A 70 -6.48 -6.72 2.86
N THR A 71 -6.88 -6.52 1.60
CA THR A 71 -8.28 -6.55 1.15
C THR A 71 -8.90 -7.91 1.43
N SER A 72 -8.26 -8.99 0.98
CA SER A 72 -8.75 -10.37 1.16
C SER A 72 -8.98 -10.73 2.63
N LEU A 73 -8.10 -10.29 3.55
CA LEU A 73 -8.26 -10.53 4.99
C LEU A 73 -9.54 -9.87 5.51
N VAL A 74 -9.78 -8.61 5.14
CA VAL A 74 -10.98 -7.87 5.58
C VAL A 74 -12.25 -8.54 5.06
N TYR A 75 -12.32 -8.83 3.76
CA TYR A 75 -13.50 -9.51 3.17
C TYR A 75 -13.77 -10.84 3.88
N ARG A 76 -12.73 -11.65 4.07
CA ARG A 76 -12.89 -12.96 4.71
C ARG A 76 -13.31 -12.83 6.18
N LEU A 77 -12.78 -11.86 6.90
CA LEU A 77 -13.20 -11.56 8.27
C LEU A 77 -14.69 -11.16 8.30
N VAL A 78 -15.13 -10.27 7.40
CA VAL A 78 -16.52 -9.82 7.29
C VAL A 78 -17.48 -10.98 7.07
N GLU A 79 -17.11 -11.93 6.20
CA GLU A 79 -17.85 -13.17 6.00
C GLU A 79 -17.95 -13.99 7.30
N LEU A 80 -16.82 -14.22 7.98
CA LEU A 80 -16.75 -15.08 9.17
C LEU A 80 -17.52 -14.50 10.37
N ILE A 81 -17.67 -13.18 10.45
CA ILE A 81 -18.43 -12.51 11.51
C ILE A 81 -19.87 -12.18 11.12
N ASN A 82 -20.31 -12.59 9.91
CA ASN A 82 -21.64 -12.38 9.33
C ASN A 82 -22.05 -10.90 9.18
N PHE A 83 -21.18 -10.07 8.60
CA PHE A 83 -21.44 -8.64 8.33
C PHE A 83 -21.51 -8.28 6.84
N VAL A 84 -21.63 -9.27 5.96
CA VAL A 84 -21.60 -9.09 4.49
C VAL A 84 -22.65 -8.08 4.01
N ASP A 85 -23.90 -8.18 4.50
CA ASP A 85 -25.00 -7.28 4.10
C ASP A 85 -24.85 -5.85 4.63
N SER A 86 -23.90 -5.61 5.54
CA SER A 86 -23.64 -4.30 6.16
C SER A 86 -22.19 -3.88 5.95
N HIS A 87 -21.57 -4.39 4.89
CA HIS A 87 -20.22 -4.07 4.46
C HIS A 87 -20.26 -3.20 3.21
N TYR A 88 -19.57 -2.06 3.27
CA TYR A 88 -19.51 -1.06 2.21
C TYR A 88 -18.05 -0.87 1.80
N HIS A 89 -17.77 -1.11 0.52
CA HIS A 89 -16.43 -1.01 -0.04
C HIS A 89 -16.31 0.21 -0.96
N PHE A 90 -15.26 0.99 -0.74
CA PHE A 90 -14.90 2.16 -1.54
C PHE A 90 -13.50 1.93 -2.11
N ASP A 91 -13.41 1.75 -3.42
CA ASP A 91 -12.15 1.75 -4.15
C ASP A 91 -11.76 3.20 -4.46
N LEU A 92 -10.68 3.67 -3.82
CA LEU A 92 -10.21 5.06 -3.99
C LEU A 92 -9.20 5.20 -5.13
N GLY A 93 -8.82 4.10 -5.78
CA GLY A 93 -7.98 4.10 -6.98
C GLY A 93 -8.75 4.39 -8.26
N ASP A 94 -10.04 4.08 -8.33
CA ASP A 94 -10.89 4.36 -9.49
C ASP A 94 -11.25 5.85 -9.57
N LYS A 95 -10.50 6.61 -10.39
CA LYS A 95 -10.66 8.06 -10.56
C LYS A 95 -11.77 8.45 -11.54
N ASP A 96 -12.26 7.51 -12.36
CA ASP A 96 -13.17 7.81 -13.49
C ASP A 96 -14.65 7.70 -13.11
N SER A 97 -14.99 7.13 -11.95
CA SER A 97 -16.37 6.90 -11.55
C SER A 97 -16.78 7.73 -10.31
N TYR A 98 -16.85 9.07 -10.46
CA TYR A 98 -17.58 9.90 -9.46
C TYR A 98 -18.98 9.34 -9.17
N MET A 99 -19.61 8.73 -10.18
CA MET A 99 -20.86 8.01 -10.02
C MET A 99 -20.75 6.78 -9.11
N SER A 100 -19.66 6.01 -9.13
CA SER A 100 -19.46 4.86 -8.23
C SER A 100 -19.34 5.31 -6.78
N PHE A 101 -18.47 6.29 -6.51
CA PHE A 101 -18.29 6.81 -5.15
C PHE A 101 -19.60 7.41 -4.59
N SER A 102 -20.29 8.22 -5.39
CA SER A 102 -21.57 8.81 -4.97
C SER A 102 -22.68 7.77 -4.82
N HIS A 103 -22.71 6.73 -5.64
CA HIS A 103 -23.66 5.62 -5.51
C HIS A 103 -23.40 4.82 -4.23
N SER A 104 -22.16 4.38 -3.98
CA SER A 104 -21.79 3.66 -2.75
C SER A 104 -22.04 4.51 -1.50
N LEU A 105 -21.82 5.83 -1.59
CA LEU A 105 -22.15 6.75 -0.50
C LEU A 105 -23.66 6.87 -0.28
N SER A 106 -24.45 6.90 -1.35
CA SER A 106 -25.92 6.89 -1.27
C SER A 106 -26.43 5.60 -0.63
N GLU A 107 -25.95 4.44 -1.06
CA GLU A 107 -26.30 3.14 -0.46
C GLU A 107 -25.92 3.08 1.01
N LEU A 108 -24.74 3.60 1.38
CA LEU A 108 -24.32 3.72 2.77
C LEU A 108 -25.28 4.62 3.56
N CYS A 109 -25.74 5.72 2.97
CA CYS A 109 -26.68 6.66 3.57
C CYS A 109 -28.12 6.11 3.68
N ASP A 110 -28.51 5.12 2.88
CA ASP A 110 -29.82 4.48 2.97
C ASP A 110 -29.96 3.62 4.24
N ASN A 111 -28.86 3.29 4.90
CA ASN A 111 -28.91 2.66 6.21
C ASN A 111 -29.62 3.52 7.26
N LYS A 112 -30.25 2.82 8.20
CA LYS A 112 -30.75 3.44 9.44
C LYS A 112 -29.58 4.02 10.20
N ASP A 113 -29.73 5.29 10.59
CA ASP A 113 -28.76 5.96 11.45
C ASP A 113 -28.46 5.09 12.67
N THR A 114 -27.18 5.08 13.08
CA THR A 114 -26.65 4.31 14.22
C THR A 114 -26.64 2.78 14.11
N SER A 115 -26.95 2.21 12.93
CA SER A 115 -26.70 0.78 12.68
C SER A 115 -25.20 0.50 12.60
N PRO A 116 -24.71 -0.64 13.12
CA PRO A 116 -23.31 -1.02 12.97
C PRO A 116 -23.04 -1.42 11.51
N VAL A 117 -22.08 -0.76 10.89
CA VAL A 117 -21.65 -1.03 9.51
C VAL A 117 -20.14 -1.22 9.46
N ILE A 118 -19.66 -1.95 8.45
CA ILE A 118 -18.24 -2.05 8.16
C ILE A 118 -17.96 -1.28 6.87
N ILE A 119 -17.04 -0.33 6.93
CA ILE A 119 -16.63 0.48 5.77
C ILE A 119 -15.19 0.11 5.44
N THR A 120 -14.90 -0.21 4.18
CA THR A 120 -13.55 -0.47 3.69
C THR A 120 -13.18 0.60 2.68
N LEU A 121 -12.13 1.35 2.99
CA LEU A 121 -11.53 2.37 2.15
C LEU A 121 -10.25 1.75 1.56
N ASP A 122 -10.34 1.22 0.35
CA ASP A 122 -9.23 0.52 -0.31
C ASP A 122 -8.42 1.46 -1.20
N GLU A 123 -7.16 1.09 -1.44
CA GLU A 123 -6.18 1.86 -2.21
C GLU A 123 -6.08 3.34 -1.76
N PHE A 124 -6.10 3.55 -0.44
CA PHE A 124 -6.22 4.86 0.21
C PHE A 124 -5.14 5.87 -0.20
N GLN A 125 -3.97 5.41 -0.65
CA GLN A 125 -2.88 6.27 -1.12
C GLN A 125 -3.25 7.13 -2.34
N HIS A 126 -4.33 6.79 -3.06
CA HIS A 126 -4.85 7.59 -4.18
C HIS A 126 -5.73 8.76 -3.73
N SER A 127 -6.22 8.77 -2.48
CA SER A 127 -6.93 9.91 -1.87
C SER A 127 -6.02 11.06 -1.43
N ARG A 128 -4.86 11.21 -2.09
CA ARG A 128 -3.87 12.23 -1.77
C ARG A 128 -4.48 13.64 -1.76
N THR A 129 -4.04 14.47 -0.85
CA THR A 129 -4.46 15.89 -0.75
C THR A 129 -3.32 16.86 -1.00
N LEU A 130 -2.09 16.34 -1.07
CA LEU A 130 -0.88 17.09 -1.34
C LEU A 130 -0.20 16.60 -2.61
N GLU A 131 0.35 17.52 -3.40
CA GLU A 131 1.07 17.26 -4.64
C GLU A 131 2.44 17.93 -4.74
N GLY A 132 3.36 17.25 -5.43
CA GLY A 132 4.71 17.71 -5.69
C GLY A 132 5.63 17.73 -4.46
N PRO A 133 6.93 18.00 -4.68
CA PRO A 133 7.92 18.08 -3.60
C PRO A 133 7.62 19.24 -2.62
N PHE A 134 6.87 20.24 -3.08
CA PHE A 134 6.46 21.41 -2.29
C PHE A 134 5.16 21.21 -1.51
N ARG A 135 4.54 20.02 -1.57
CA ARG A 135 3.31 19.68 -0.83
C ARG A 135 2.19 20.70 -1.06
N GLN A 136 1.91 21.02 -2.32
CA GLN A 136 0.83 21.94 -2.69
C GLN A 136 -0.54 21.26 -2.53
N GLU A 137 -1.55 21.99 -2.05
CA GLU A 137 -2.88 21.44 -1.84
C GLU A 137 -3.64 21.21 -3.17
N ILE A 138 -4.29 20.05 -3.26
CA ILE A 138 -5.16 19.71 -4.39
C ILE A 138 -6.53 20.35 -4.17
N LYS A 139 -6.91 21.29 -5.05
CA LYS A 139 -8.12 22.14 -4.88
C LYS A 139 -9.46 21.41 -4.99
N SER A 140 -9.51 20.22 -5.60
CA SER A 140 -10.76 19.50 -5.90
C SER A 140 -10.75 18.05 -5.40
N ASP A 141 -10.53 17.84 -4.11
CA ASP A 141 -10.63 16.50 -3.53
C ASP A 141 -12.11 16.06 -3.42
N LYS A 142 -12.52 15.20 -4.37
CA LYS A 142 -13.85 14.58 -4.43
C LYS A 142 -14.13 13.68 -3.21
N ASN A 143 -13.09 13.31 -2.45
CA ASN A 143 -13.16 12.39 -1.31
C ASN A 143 -13.19 13.10 0.05
N ARG A 144 -13.48 14.41 0.08
CA ARG A 144 -13.50 15.20 1.33
C ARG A 144 -14.43 14.61 2.40
N LEU A 145 -15.57 14.05 2.00
CA LEU A 145 -16.55 13.45 2.92
C LEU A 145 -15.99 12.23 3.67
N ILE A 146 -15.03 11.49 3.08
CA ILE A 146 -14.38 10.35 3.75
C ILE A 146 -13.69 10.80 5.02
N TRP A 147 -13.03 11.96 5.00
CA TRP A 147 -12.33 12.50 6.17
C TRP A 147 -13.27 12.88 7.30
N ASP A 148 -14.53 13.19 7.02
CA ASP A 148 -15.54 13.51 8.02
C ASP A 148 -16.17 12.24 8.60
N ILE A 149 -16.33 11.19 7.77
CA ILE A 149 -16.70 9.83 8.21
C ILE A 149 -15.64 9.28 9.16
N ILE A 150 -14.35 9.36 8.81
CA ILE A 150 -13.25 8.86 9.63
C ILE A 150 -13.19 9.57 11.00
N ASP A 151 -13.35 10.89 11.03
CA ASP A 151 -13.16 11.69 12.25
C ASP A 151 -14.37 11.63 13.21
N SER A 152 -15.55 11.94 12.67
CA SER A 152 -16.76 12.13 13.48
C SER A 152 -17.82 11.04 13.26
N GLY A 153 -17.71 10.29 12.17
CA GLY A 153 -18.78 9.43 11.66
C GLY A 153 -19.99 10.19 11.17
N LYS A 154 -19.96 11.53 11.10
CA LYS A 154 -21.11 12.34 10.70
C LYS A 154 -20.82 13.03 9.38
N ILE A 155 -21.76 12.92 8.45
CA ILE A 155 -21.68 13.65 7.18
C ILE A 155 -22.95 14.43 6.92
N SER A 156 -22.78 15.62 6.37
CA SER A 156 -23.85 16.40 5.79
C SER A 156 -24.05 15.94 4.35
N PHE A 157 -25.12 15.19 4.11
CA PHE A 157 -25.39 14.60 2.81
C PHE A 157 -26.68 15.18 2.22
N THR A 158 -26.62 15.56 0.96
CA THR A 158 -27.75 16.07 0.19
C THR A 158 -28.04 15.05 -0.89
N ASN A 159 -29.09 14.24 -0.69
CA ASN A 159 -29.41 13.18 -1.63
C ASN A 159 -29.94 13.75 -2.95
N TYR A 160 -29.62 13.12 -4.09
CA TYR A 160 -30.25 13.51 -5.37
C TYR A 160 -31.71 13.09 -5.33
N LYS A 161 -32.62 14.08 -5.29
CA LYS A 161 -34.06 13.84 -5.24
C LYS A 161 -34.66 13.93 -6.64
N SER A 162 -35.06 12.78 -7.19
CA SER A 162 -35.78 12.71 -8.47
C SER A 162 -37.04 13.60 -8.43
N GLY A 163 -37.26 14.42 -9.46
CA GLY A 163 -38.39 15.35 -9.53
C GLY A 163 -38.22 16.67 -8.78
N LEU A 164 -37.08 16.92 -8.10
CA LEU A 164 -36.82 18.19 -7.40
C LEU A 164 -36.78 19.38 -8.38
N TRP A 165 -36.07 19.21 -9.50
CA TRP A 165 -35.97 20.24 -10.54
C TRP A 165 -37.34 20.52 -11.19
N GLU A 166 -38.13 19.48 -11.44
CA GLU A 166 -39.48 19.64 -12.00
C GLU A 166 -40.40 20.38 -11.01
N LEU A 167 -40.35 20.03 -9.72
CA LEU A 167 -41.13 20.71 -8.70
C LEU A 167 -40.70 22.19 -8.56
N GLU A 168 -39.40 22.47 -8.55
CA GLU A 168 -38.85 23.83 -8.48
C GLU A 168 -39.29 24.68 -9.68
N SER A 169 -39.15 24.13 -10.89
CA SER A 169 -39.63 24.76 -12.13
C SER A 169 -41.12 25.08 -12.08
N ASN A 170 -41.94 24.12 -11.62
CA ASN A 170 -43.38 24.33 -11.47
C ASN A 170 -43.71 25.39 -10.40
N VAL A 171 -43.01 25.41 -9.26
CA VAL A 171 -43.22 26.43 -8.22
C VAL A 171 -42.92 27.84 -8.74
N ILE A 172 -41.85 28.00 -9.53
CA ILE A 172 -41.52 29.27 -10.19
C ILE A 172 -42.65 29.69 -11.13
N LYS A 173 -43.08 28.80 -12.03
CA LYS A 173 -44.18 29.05 -12.97
C LYS A 173 -45.47 29.46 -12.24
N LEU A 174 -45.89 28.69 -11.23
CA LEU A 174 -47.09 28.96 -10.44
C LEU A 174 -46.99 30.31 -9.72
N THR A 175 -45.82 30.67 -9.19
CA THR A 175 -45.59 31.98 -8.55
C THR A 175 -45.79 33.14 -9.53
N HIS A 176 -45.27 33.02 -10.75
CA HIS A 176 -45.47 34.03 -11.80
C HIS A 176 -46.92 34.10 -12.30
N LEU A 177 -47.61 32.96 -12.38
CA LEU A 177 -49.02 32.89 -12.77
C LEU A 177 -49.93 33.60 -11.77
N VAL A 178 -49.69 33.44 -10.47
CA VAL A 178 -50.44 34.17 -9.42
C VAL A 178 -50.19 35.68 -9.52
N LYS A 179 -48.93 36.10 -9.72
CA LYS A 179 -48.59 37.53 -9.97
C LYS A 179 -49.27 38.08 -11.23
N SER A 180 -49.48 37.24 -12.24
CA SER A 180 -50.14 37.59 -13.51
C SER A 180 -51.68 37.51 -13.45
N GLY A 181 -52.26 37.36 -12.26
CA GLY A 181 -53.71 37.41 -12.04
C GLY A 181 -54.45 36.08 -12.13
N VAL A 182 -53.75 34.94 -12.10
CA VAL A 182 -54.39 33.63 -11.91
C VAL A 182 -54.92 33.53 -10.47
N GLN A 183 -56.21 33.22 -10.33
CA GLN A 183 -56.86 33.03 -9.03
C GLN A 183 -57.20 31.57 -8.81
N VAL A 184 -57.17 31.15 -7.54
CA VAL A 184 -57.39 29.77 -7.11
C VAL A 184 -58.50 29.75 -6.06
N LYS A 185 -59.43 28.81 -6.19
CA LYS A 185 -60.48 28.54 -5.20
C LYS A 185 -60.63 27.03 -5.04
N ASP A 186 -60.68 26.55 -3.80
CA ASP A 186 -60.82 25.14 -3.44
C ASP A 186 -59.79 24.23 -4.15
N GLY A 187 -58.54 24.69 -4.28
CA GLY A 187 -57.46 23.97 -4.99
C GLY A 187 -57.55 23.97 -6.53
N PHE A 188 -58.54 24.65 -7.11
CA PHE A 188 -58.75 24.74 -8.56
C PHE A 188 -58.54 26.15 -9.09
N VAL A 189 -58.09 26.27 -10.34
CA VAL A 189 -57.93 27.56 -11.02
C VAL A 189 -59.31 28.14 -11.35
N SER A 190 -59.65 29.27 -10.71
CA SER A 190 -60.95 29.94 -10.85
C SER A 190 -60.94 31.09 -11.87
N ARG A 191 -59.80 31.75 -12.10
CA ARG A 191 -59.64 32.85 -13.07
C ARG A 191 -58.34 32.73 -13.88
N ASN A 192 -58.34 33.24 -15.12
CA ASN A 192 -57.20 33.19 -16.07
C ASN A 192 -56.72 31.77 -16.42
N LYS A 193 -57.67 30.82 -16.50
CA LYS A 193 -57.41 29.40 -16.80
C LYS A 193 -56.71 29.14 -18.14
N LEU A 194 -56.95 29.97 -19.16
CA LEU A 194 -56.29 29.85 -20.46
C LEU A 194 -54.77 30.11 -20.34
N LEU A 195 -54.39 31.15 -19.60
CA LEU A 195 -52.99 31.50 -19.32
C LEU A 195 -52.30 30.39 -18.53
N TYR A 196 -52.97 29.90 -17.46
CA TYR A 196 -52.47 28.76 -16.67
C TYR A 196 -52.19 27.53 -17.55
N CYS A 197 -53.16 27.12 -18.37
CA CYS A 197 -53.01 25.94 -19.24
C CYS A 197 -51.87 26.10 -20.26
N LYS A 198 -51.62 27.32 -20.76
CA LYS A 198 -50.54 27.58 -21.72
C LYS A 198 -49.16 27.44 -21.07
N GLU A 199 -48.93 28.09 -19.92
CA GLU A 199 -47.63 28.11 -19.24
C GLU A 199 -47.27 26.77 -18.56
N MET A 200 -48.29 26.05 -18.09
CA MET A 200 -48.14 24.71 -17.49
C MET A 200 -48.17 23.60 -18.55
N GLU A 201 -48.32 23.92 -19.83
CA GLU A 201 -48.36 22.95 -20.94
C GLU A 201 -49.49 21.91 -20.82
N ILE A 202 -50.63 22.31 -20.24
CA ILE A 202 -51.80 21.45 -20.01
C ILE A 202 -52.87 21.76 -21.07
N ARG A 203 -53.44 20.72 -21.69
CA ARG A 203 -54.54 20.88 -22.66
C ARG A 203 -55.74 21.62 -22.04
N PHE A 204 -56.12 22.75 -22.64
CA PHE A 204 -57.28 23.53 -22.20
C PHE A 204 -58.60 22.84 -22.61
N VAL A 205 -59.45 22.55 -21.62
CA VAL A 205 -60.82 22.08 -21.83
C VAL A 205 -61.76 22.98 -21.05
N LYS A 206 -62.73 23.59 -21.74
CA LYS A 206 -63.59 24.65 -21.16
C LYS A 206 -64.40 24.13 -19.95
N THR A 207 -64.90 22.89 -20.02
CA THR A 207 -65.78 22.27 -19.01
C THR A 207 -65.05 21.56 -17.86
N LYS A 208 -63.75 21.25 -17.98
CA LYS A 208 -63.00 20.45 -16.99
C LYS A 208 -62.34 21.34 -15.95
N GLN A 209 -62.58 21.14 -14.65
CA GLN A 209 -61.82 21.85 -13.61
C GLN A 209 -60.33 21.50 -13.69
N GLN A 210 -59.45 22.49 -13.49
CA GLN A 210 -58.01 22.29 -13.50
C GLN A 210 -57.45 22.58 -12.11
N THR A 211 -56.71 21.62 -11.55
CA THR A 211 -56.04 21.81 -10.26
C THR A 211 -54.97 22.88 -10.41
N PHE A 212 -54.76 23.67 -9.37
CA PHE A 212 -53.72 24.70 -9.39
C PHE A 212 -52.31 24.09 -9.37
N VAL A 213 -52.11 23.05 -8.57
CA VAL A 213 -50.89 22.22 -8.60
C VAL A 213 -51.14 21.04 -9.55
N PRO A 214 -50.28 20.80 -10.56
CA PRO A 214 -50.38 19.63 -11.42
C PRO A 214 -50.28 18.33 -10.62
N GLN A 215 -51.01 17.30 -11.05
CA GLN A 215 -50.97 15.99 -10.40
C GLN A 215 -49.59 15.32 -10.49
N SER A 216 -48.78 15.65 -11.51
CA SER A 216 -47.40 15.15 -11.62
C SER A 216 -46.54 15.53 -10.41
N CYS A 217 -46.82 16.67 -9.78
CA CYS A 217 -46.10 17.12 -8.59
C CYS A 217 -46.46 16.36 -7.31
N TYR A 218 -47.54 15.56 -7.29
CA TYR A 218 -48.05 14.98 -6.04
C TYR A 218 -47.09 13.93 -5.49
N GLN A 219 -46.46 13.13 -6.35
CA GLN A 219 -45.45 12.16 -5.94
C GLN A 219 -44.26 12.87 -5.29
N SER A 220 -43.72 13.91 -5.92
CA SER A 220 -42.60 14.70 -5.36
C SER A 220 -42.96 15.34 -4.02
N ILE A 221 -44.21 15.78 -3.82
CA ILE A 221 -44.64 16.35 -2.52
C ILE A 221 -44.60 15.28 -1.42
N ILE A 222 -45.09 14.06 -1.72
CA ILE A 222 -45.09 12.93 -0.78
C ILE A 222 -43.65 12.51 -0.48
N ASP A 223 -42.82 12.32 -1.51
CA ASP A 223 -41.44 11.86 -1.36
C ASP A 223 -40.58 12.87 -0.59
N PHE A 224 -40.88 14.16 -0.69
CA PHE A 224 -40.04 15.20 -0.10
C PHE A 224 -40.47 15.63 1.29
N ALA A 225 -41.77 15.62 1.59
CA ALA A 225 -42.30 16.17 2.83
C ALA A 225 -43.55 15.43 3.34
N GLY A 226 -43.83 14.21 2.84
CA GLY A 226 -45.00 13.44 3.23
C GLY A 226 -45.06 13.20 4.75
N GLU A 227 -43.94 12.86 5.38
CA GLU A 227 -43.86 12.70 6.84
C GLU A 227 -44.09 14.01 7.59
N ASP A 228 -43.49 15.13 7.16
CA ASP A 228 -43.62 16.43 7.82
C ASP A 228 -45.07 16.94 7.87
N PHE A 229 -45.89 16.55 6.88
CA PHE A 229 -47.27 16.99 6.73
C PHE A 229 -48.31 15.88 6.93
N ASN A 230 -47.90 14.65 7.26
CA ASN A 230 -48.74 13.44 7.30
C ASN A 230 -49.52 13.21 5.99
N LEU A 231 -48.84 13.31 4.85
CA LEU A 231 -49.38 13.11 3.50
C LEU A 231 -48.69 11.89 2.87
N TYR A 232 -49.38 10.76 2.83
CA TYR A 232 -48.87 9.50 2.29
C TYR A 232 -49.55 9.10 0.97
N LEU A 233 -50.74 9.67 0.70
CA LEU A 233 -51.57 9.34 -0.46
C LEU A 233 -51.87 10.57 -1.33
N PHE A 234 -52.04 10.34 -2.63
CA PHE A 234 -52.41 11.40 -3.59
C PHE A 234 -53.72 12.10 -3.21
N THR A 235 -54.66 11.37 -2.61
CA THR A 235 -55.92 11.92 -2.11
C THR A 235 -55.71 12.88 -0.96
N GLU A 236 -54.80 12.58 -0.04
CA GLU A 236 -54.50 13.43 1.12
C GLU A 236 -53.82 14.72 0.67
N VAL A 237 -52.83 14.63 -0.25
CA VAL A 237 -52.21 15.80 -0.87
C VAL A 237 -53.25 16.68 -1.53
N ARG A 238 -54.18 16.08 -2.28
CA ARG A 238 -55.25 16.79 -2.97
C ARG A 238 -56.18 17.51 -1.99
N GLU A 239 -56.68 16.82 -0.97
CA GLU A 239 -57.57 17.42 0.02
C GLU A 239 -56.86 18.51 0.82
N TYR A 240 -55.59 18.32 1.17
CA TYR A 240 -54.77 19.35 1.83
C TYR A 240 -54.64 20.61 0.96
N LEU A 241 -54.30 20.45 -0.33
CA LEU A 241 -54.19 21.57 -1.27
C LEU A 241 -55.52 22.32 -1.49
N LYS A 242 -56.68 21.67 -1.33
CA LYS A 242 -57.99 22.36 -1.42
C LYS A 242 -58.21 23.34 -0.26
N THR A 243 -57.60 23.09 0.89
CA THR A 243 -57.72 23.97 2.06
C THR A 243 -56.94 25.28 1.91
N LEU A 244 -56.02 25.36 0.94
CA LEU A 244 -55.11 26.48 0.76
C LEU A 244 -55.57 27.42 -0.37
N ASN A 245 -55.38 28.73 -0.18
CA ASN A 245 -55.47 29.70 -1.25
C ASN A 245 -54.20 29.71 -2.13
N ALA A 246 -54.20 30.52 -3.20
CA ALA A 246 -53.07 30.57 -4.15
C ALA A 246 -51.73 30.90 -3.48
N SER A 247 -51.70 31.92 -2.62
CA SER A 247 -50.48 32.37 -1.93
C SER A 247 -50.02 31.34 -0.90
N GLU A 248 -50.96 30.77 -0.13
CA GLU A 248 -50.68 29.71 0.84
C GLU A 248 -50.14 28.44 0.17
N THR A 249 -50.67 28.09 -1.00
CA THR A 249 -50.16 26.97 -1.79
C THR A 249 -48.71 27.19 -2.21
N ILE A 250 -48.36 28.39 -2.68
CA ILE A 250 -46.96 28.72 -3.02
C ILE A 250 -46.07 28.67 -1.79
N ILE A 251 -46.53 29.18 -0.63
CA ILE A 251 -45.77 29.10 0.62
C ILE A 251 -45.56 27.64 1.04
N PHE A 252 -46.60 26.80 0.94
CA PHE A 252 -46.51 25.37 1.20
C PHE A 252 -45.49 24.68 0.29
N LEU A 253 -45.58 24.88 -1.04
CA LEU A 253 -44.64 24.26 -1.98
C LEU A 253 -43.19 24.75 -1.75
N ASN A 254 -42.99 26.02 -1.39
CA ASN A 254 -41.66 26.51 -0.98
C ASN A 254 -41.17 25.87 0.33
N LYS A 255 -42.06 25.54 1.27
CA LYS A 255 -41.70 24.74 2.46
C LYS A 255 -41.30 23.33 2.06
N VAL A 256 -42.03 22.69 1.14
CA VAL A 256 -41.67 21.36 0.59
C VAL A 256 -40.30 21.39 -0.07
N LEU A 257 -40.01 22.37 -0.93
CA LEU A 257 -38.68 22.55 -1.55
C LEU A 257 -37.59 22.80 -0.49
N LYS A 258 -37.88 23.63 0.52
CA LYS A 258 -36.94 23.88 1.61
C LYS A 258 -36.67 22.62 2.44
N ILE A 259 -37.66 21.75 2.66
CA ILE A 259 -37.46 20.45 3.32
C ILE A 259 -36.63 19.53 2.41
N ALA A 260 -36.95 19.49 1.12
CA ALA A 260 -36.24 18.68 0.13
C ALA A 260 -34.74 19.02 0.01
N GLN A 261 -34.40 20.31 0.12
CA GLN A 261 -33.04 20.85 0.00
C GLN A 261 -32.27 20.90 1.33
N ARG A 262 -32.88 20.51 2.47
CA ARG A 262 -32.15 20.46 3.75
C ARG A 262 -31.09 19.36 3.68
N PRO A 263 -29.82 19.67 4.01
CA PRO A 263 -28.83 18.64 4.21
C PRO A 263 -29.28 17.72 5.35
N THR A 264 -29.28 16.42 5.08
CA THR A 264 -29.52 15.41 6.11
C THR A 264 -28.18 15.06 6.75
N VAL A 265 -28.11 15.10 8.07
CA VAL A 265 -26.92 14.63 8.80
C VAL A 265 -27.09 13.15 9.03
N LYS A 266 -26.24 12.34 8.39
CA LYS A 266 -26.18 10.89 8.61
C LYS A 266 -25.09 10.56 9.63
N SER A 267 -25.36 9.58 10.49
CA SER A 267 -24.47 9.20 11.59
C SER A 267 -24.04 7.73 11.52
N PHE A 268 -22.75 7.55 11.24
CA PHE A 268 -21.99 6.31 11.20
C PHE A 268 -21.08 6.14 12.43
N SER A 269 -21.44 6.75 13.58
CA SER A 269 -20.66 6.64 14.82
C SER A 269 -20.44 5.20 15.32
N LYS A 270 -21.26 4.24 14.85
CA LYS A 270 -21.13 2.81 15.16
C LYS A 270 -20.33 2.03 14.12
N ALA A 271 -19.73 2.70 13.13
CA ALA A 271 -19.00 2.04 12.06
C ALA A 271 -17.66 1.48 12.53
N LEU A 272 -17.25 0.37 11.90
CA LEU A 272 -15.87 -0.10 11.85
C LEU A 272 -15.31 0.29 10.48
N ILE A 273 -14.25 1.10 10.47
CA ILE A 273 -13.63 1.61 9.24
C ILE A 273 -12.26 0.96 9.08
N PHE A 274 -12.10 0.20 8.01
CA PHE A 274 -10.81 -0.28 7.55
C PHE A 274 -10.24 0.69 6.51
N VAL A 275 -9.07 1.24 6.77
CA VAL A 275 -8.30 2.05 5.83
C VAL A 275 -7.17 1.17 5.30
N LEU A 276 -7.22 0.79 4.02
CA LEU A 276 -6.23 -0.05 3.38
C LEU A 276 -5.39 0.78 2.43
N GLY A 277 -4.07 0.66 2.49
CA GLY A 277 -3.23 1.32 1.49
C GLY A 277 -1.86 0.71 1.32
N ASN A 278 -1.29 0.99 0.15
CA ASN A 278 0.10 0.72 -0.17
C ASN A 278 0.90 1.99 0.13
N ILE A 279 1.91 1.88 0.99
CA ILE A 279 2.81 2.99 1.33
C ILE A 279 4.23 2.55 0.99
N ASP A 280 4.52 2.46 -0.31
CA ASP A 280 5.81 1.97 -0.81
C ASP A 280 7.00 2.80 -0.29
N GLU A 281 6.77 4.07 0.04
CA GLU A 281 7.79 4.97 0.61
C GLU A 281 8.23 4.54 2.02
N ALA A 282 7.34 3.88 2.78
CA ALA A 282 7.71 3.27 4.05
C ALA A 282 8.56 2.00 3.85
N TYR A 283 8.47 1.39 2.68
CA TYR A 283 9.26 0.24 2.25
C TYR A 283 10.42 0.71 1.36
N SER A 284 11.16 1.76 1.73
CA SER A 284 12.30 2.30 0.96
C SER A 284 13.33 1.27 0.43
N MET A 285 13.34 0.05 0.98
CA MET A 285 14.07 -1.11 0.44
C MET A 285 13.39 -1.81 -0.75
N SER A 286 12.25 -1.35 -1.26
CA SER A 286 11.67 -1.79 -2.52
C SER A 286 12.19 -0.94 -3.67
N ASN A 287 12.52 0.32 -3.41
CA ASN A 287 12.98 1.28 -4.43
C ASN A 287 14.48 1.14 -4.74
N ASN A 288 15.25 0.53 -3.82
CA ASN A 288 16.70 0.38 -3.95
C ASN A 288 17.14 -1.05 -4.31
N TYR A 289 16.22 -1.99 -4.54
CA TYR A 289 16.55 -3.40 -4.66
C TYR A 289 15.94 -4.05 -5.88
N SER A 290 16.78 -4.82 -6.58
CA SER A 290 16.39 -5.71 -7.67
C SER A 290 15.27 -6.66 -7.25
N VAL A 291 14.46 -7.06 -8.22
CA VAL A 291 13.45 -8.13 -8.14
C VAL A 291 14.02 -9.43 -7.55
N ASP A 292 15.34 -9.59 -7.57
CA ASP A 292 16.05 -10.79 -7.13
C ASP A 292 16.50 -10.79 -5.66
N ILE A 293 16.09 -9.81 -4.85
CA ILE A 293 16.35 -9.85 -3.40
C ILE A 293 15.81 -11.15 -2.78
N ASP A 294 16.54 -11.71 -1.81
CA ASP A 294 16.07 -12.90 -1.10
C ASP A 294 14.84 -12.56 -0.24
N ALA A 295 13.86 -13.48 -0.23
CA ALA A 295 12.60 -13.27 0.48
C ALA A 295 12.78 -13.13 2.00
N ASP A 296 13.73 -13.84 2.62
CA ASP A 296 13.98 -13.74 4.05
C ASP A 296 14.68 -12.42 4.41
N GLU A 297 15.62 -11.96 3.57
CA GLU A 297 16.25 -10.65 3.74
C GLU A 297 15.21 -9.52 3.65
N PHE A 298 14.37 -9.55 2.61
CA PHE A 298 13.31 -8.56 2.45
C PHE A 298 12.27 -8.62 3.58
N HIS A 299 11.95 -9.82 4.07
CA HIS A 299 11.11 -10.02 5.26
C HIS A 299 11.72 -9.35 6.50
N GLU A 300 12.99 -9.60 6.82
CA GLU A 300 13.69 -8.98 7.95
C GLU A 300 13.66 -7.45 7.89
N MET A 301 13.86 -6.88 6.69
CA MET A 301 13.79 -5.43 6.49
C MET A 301 12.38 -4.88 6.73
N SER A 302 11.35 -5.61 6.28
CA SER A 302 9.95 -5.20 6.48
C SER A 302 9.55 -5.17 7.96
N LEU A 303 10.12 -6.03 8.80
CA LEU A 303 9.87 -6.06 10.25
C LEU A 303 10.40 -4.83 10.99
N GLN A 304 11.32 -4.06 10.39
CA GLN A 304 11.84 -2.83 10.98
C GLN A 304 10.92 -1.62 10.77
N ILE A 305 9.87 -1.77 9.96
CA ILE A 305 8.89 -0.70 9.72
C ILE A 305 8.01 -0.55 10.94
N ASN A 306 7.86 0.70 11.40
CA ASN A 306 7.08 1.05 12.58
C ASN A 306 6.13 2.21 12.28
N VAL A 307 5.21 2.48 13.22
CA VAL A 307 4.20 3.54 13.09
C VAL A 307 4.81 4.92 12.79
N PRO A 308 5.91 5.36 13.43
CA PRO A 308 6.59 6.60 13.03
C PRO A 308 7.01 6.65 11.56
N LYS A 309 7.57 5.56 11.01
CA LYS A 309 7.97 5.47 9.60
C LYS A 309 6.75 5.57 8.67
N ILE A 310 5.66 4.89 9.01
CA ILE A 310 4.38 4.99 8.28
C ILE A 310 3.84 6.42 8.30
N LYS A 311 3.79 7.07 9.48
CA LYS A 311 3.33 8.45 9.60
C LYS A 311 4.24 9.44 8.86
N GLN A 312 5.53 9.15 8.74
CA GLN A 312 6.45 9.94 7.93
C GLN A 312 6.13 9.81 6.44
N ALA A 313 5.95 8.58 5.93
CA ALA A 313 5.59 8.35 4.54
C ALA A 313 4.22 8.95 4.18
N LEU A 314 3.22 8.85 5.07
CA LEU A 314 1.92 9.49 4.86
C LEU A 314 2.00 11.02 4.71
N LYS A 315 3.00 11.70 5.28
CA LYS A 315 3.15 13.16 5.14
C LYS A 315 3.42 13.60 3.70
N GLU A 316 3.94 12.71 2.86
CA GLU A 316 4.16 13.02 1.45
C GLU A 316 2.85 13.19 0.68
N ARG A 317 1.77 12.53 1.15
CA ARG A 317 0.46 12.48 0.47
C ARG A 317 -0.63 13.26 1.19
N PHE A 318 -0.51 13.41 2.51
CA PHE A 318 -1.59 13.93 3.37
C PHE A 318 -1.12 15.04 4.31
N ARG A 319 -2.09 15.90 4.69
CA ARG A 319 -1.89 16.94 5.70
C ARG A 319 -1.78 16.34 7.10
N ASN A 320 -1.08 17.04 7.99
CA ASN A 320 -0.87 16.55 9.36
C ASN A 320 -2.20 16.30 10.11
N GLU A 321 -3.21 17.16 9.89
CA GLU A 321 -4.55 17.00 10.46
C GLU A 321 -5.27 15.72 9.99
N GLN A 322 -5.09 15.35 8.72
CA GLN A 322 -5.67 14.15 8.12
C GLN A 322 -5.00 12.90 8.68
N ILE A 323 -3.67 12.92 8.82
CA ILE A 323 -2.92 11.85 9.46
C ILE A 323 -3.34 11.68 10.93
N ALA A 324 -3.69 12.77 11.62
CA ALA A 324 -4.21 12.70 12.99
C ALA A 324 -5.60 12.03 13.06
N ARG A 325 -6.47 12.24 12.07
CA ARG A 325 -7.80 11.60 11.97
C ARG A 325 -7.74 10.09 11.77
N LEU A 326 -6.68 9.56 11.15
CA LEU A 326 -6.44 8.12 11.02
C LEU A 326 -6.16 7.42 12.36
N GLY A 327 -5.94 8.19 13.43
CA GLY A 327 -5.72 7.66 14.77
C GLY A 327 -4.32 7.10 15.00
N ASN A 328 -4.25 6.04 15.82
CA ASN A 328 -2.99 5.40 16.21
C ASN A 328 -2.96 3.88 15.96
N THR A 329 -4.08 3.29 15.52
CA THR A 329 -4.15 1.86 15.19
C THR A 329 -3.67 1.64 13.76
N HIS A 330 -2.35 1.59 13.59
CA HIS A 330 -1.68 1.31 12.32
C HIS A 330 -1.07 -0.09 12.37
N ILE A 331 -1.72 -1.02 11.68
CA ILE A 331 -1.32 -2.42 11.56
C ILE A 331 -0.47 -2.56 10.30
N ILE A 332 0.74 -3.07 10.43
CA ILE A 332 1.74 -3.10 9.37
C ILE A 332 1.95 -4.55 8.93
N TYR A 333 1.73 -4.82 7.64
CA TYR A 333 1.94 -6.13 7.06
C TYR A 333 3.43 -6.34 6.80
N PRO A 334 4.02 -7.43 7.33
CA PRO A 334 5.35 -7.83 6.90
C PRO A 334 5.31 -8.32 5.46
N ALA A 335 6.46 -8.25 4.78
CA ALA A 335 6.65 -9.03 3.56
C ALA A 335 6.66 -10.52 3.91
N LEU A 336 6.48 -11.40 2.93
CA LEU A 336 6.46 -12.84 3.19
C LEU A 336 7.87 -13.42 3.20
N SER A 337 8.15 -14.28 4.19
CA SER A 337 9.38 -15.06 4.25
C SER A 337 9.37 -16.19 3.21
N LYS A 338 10.55 -16.73 2.90
CA LYS A 338 10.71 -17.90 2.02
C LYS A 338 9.88 -19.08 2.50
N LYS A 339 9.89 -19.34 3.82
CA LYS A 339 9.05 -20.37 4.45
C LYS A 339 7.56 -20.16 4.17
N SER A 340 7.08 -18.91 4.24
CA SER A 340 5.68 -18.57 4.00
C SER A 340 5.29 -18.83 2.53
N TYR A 341 6.15 -18.47 1.58
CA TYR A 341 5.94 -18.78 0.17
C TYR A 341 5.84 -20.29 -0.10
N TYR A 342 6.74 -21.12 0.44
CA TYR A 342 6.61 -22.57 0.28
C TYR A 342 5.33 -23.13 0.90
N GLN A 343 4.89 -22.60 2.04
CA GLN A 343 3.63 -23.00 2.65
C GLN A 343 2.43 -22.67 1.73
N ILE A 344 2.43 -21.48 1.12
CA ILE A 344 1.39 -21.06 0.15
C ILE A 344 1.40 -21.97 -1.08
N ILE A 345 2.59 -22.25 -1.65
CA ILE A 345 2.73 -23.17 -2.80
C ILE A 345 2.14 -24.53 -2.44
N ASN A 346 2.55 -25.11 -1.31
CA ASN A 346 2.08 -26.42 -0.89
C ASN A 346 0.56 -26.45 -0.65
N MET A 347 0.00 -25.40 -0.06
CA MET A 347 -1.44 -25.28 0.17
C MET A 347 -2.23 -25.26 -1.16
N GLU A 348 -1.79 -24.46 -2.13
CA GLU A 348 -2.43 -24.41 -3.47
C GLU A 348 -2.31 -25.74 -4.22
N LEU A 349 -1.13 -26.36 -4.17
CA LEU A 349 -0.89 -27.65 -4.80
C LEU A 349 -1.68 -28.79 -4.14
N ALA A 350 -1.91 -28.73 -2.83
CA ALA A 350 -2.75 -29.70 -2.13
C ALA A 350 -4.22 -29.59 -2.58
N SER A 351 -4.76 -28.36 -2.62
CA SER A 351 -6.11 -28.08 -3.15
C SER A 351 -6.26 -28.57 -4.59
N PHE A 352 -5.22 -28.40 -5.41
CA PHE A 352 -5.20 -28.91 -6.78
C PHE A 352 -5.19 -30.45 -6.85
N LYS A 353 -4.35 -31.12 -6.05
CA LYS A 353 -4.29 -32.60 -5.98
C LYS A 353 -5.65 -33.19 -5.60
N GLU A 354 -6.34 -32.60 -4.63
CA GLU A 354 -7.69 -33.04 -4.23
C GLU A 354 -8.68 -32.92 -5.39
N LYS A 355 -8.75 -31.76 -6.05
CA LYS A 355 -9.64 -31.56 -7.21
C LYS A 355 -9.34 -32.53 -8.35
N PHE A 356 -8.06 -32.79 -8.64
CA PHE A 356 -7.67 -33.77 -9.66
C PHE A 356 -8.10 -35.19 -9.30
N LYS A 357 -7.87 -35.60 -8.06
CA LYS A 357 -8.26 -36.92 -7.55
C LYS A 357 -9.78 -37.08 -7.56
N ASP A 358 -10.53 -36.05 -7.19
CA ASP A 358 -11.99 -36.09 -7.20
C ASP A 358 -12.54 -36.30 -8.61
N PHE A 359 -11.94 -35.65 -9.60
CA PHE A 359 -12.33 -35.72 -11.01
C PHE A 359 -11.90 -37.02 -11.70
N THR A 360 -10.64 -37.45 -11.53
CA THR A 360 -10.05 -38.58 -12.27
C THR A 360 -10.06 -39.90 -11.52
N LYS A 361 -10.23 -39.85 -10.19
CA LYS A 361 -9.97 -40.97 -9.26
C LYS A 361 -8.51 -41.47 -9.26
N VAL A 362 -7.59 -40.73 -9.85
CA VAL A 362 -6.15 -41.03 -9.89
C VAL A 362 -5.42 -40.17 -8.86
N GLU A 363 -4.47 -40.77 -8.14
CA GLU A 363 -3.61 -40.03 -7.21
C GLU A 363 -2.62 -39.14 -7.98
N MET A 364 -2.25 -37.99 -7.40
CA MET A 364 -1.22 -37.12 -7.96
C MET A 364 -0.13 -36.81 -6.94
N LYS A 365 1.13 -37.04 -7.35
CA LYS A 365 2.32 -36.61 -6.64
C LYS A 365 2.99 -35.47 -7.40
N ILE A 366 3.41 -34.45 -6.65
CA ILE A 366 4.20 -33.34 -7.18
C ILE A 366 5.52 -33.39 -6.44
N ASP A 367 6.61 -33.48 -7.19
CA ASP A 367 7.98 -33.56 -6.68
C ASP A 367 8.49 -32.20 -6.22
N ASP A 368 9.46 -32.19 -5.30
CA ASP A 368 10.05 -30.96 -4.76
C ASP A 368 10.71 -30.12 -5.86
N SER A 369 11.23 -30.75 -6.92
CA SER A 369 11.76 -30.05 -8.10
C SER A 369 10.75 -29.08 -8.74
N VAL A 370 9.47 -29.45 -8.77
CA VAL A 370 8.40 -28.59 -9.30
C VAL A 370 8.09 -27.43 -8.35
N ILE A 371 8.11 -27.70 -7.03
CA ILE A 371 7.90 -26.68 -5.99
C ILE A 371 9.01 -25.62 -6.07
N GLU A 372 10.26 -26.05 -6.20
CA GLU A 372 11.41 -25.16 -6.38
C GLU A 372 11.32 -24.33 -7.66
N THR A 373 10.85 -24.95 -8.75
CA THR A 373 10.63 -24.26 -10.03
C THR A 373 9.57 -23.17 -9.89
N ILE A 374 8.44 -23.48 -9.23
CA ILE A 374 7.37 -22.51 -8.95
C ILE A 374 7.89 -21.37 -8.07
N TYR A 375 8.68 -21.66 -7.04
CA TYR A 375 9.25 -20.64 -6.18
C TYR A 375 10.14 -19.68 -7.00
N ARG A 376 11.09 -20.23 -7.77
CA ARG A 376 12.01 -19.43 -8.60
C ARG A 376 11.30 -18.59 -9.66
N GLU A 377 10.27 -19.12 -10.32
CA GLU A 377 9.54 -18.42 -11.39
C GLU A 377 8.38 -17.55 -10.86
N GLY A 378 7.98 -17.71 -9.61
CA GLY A 378 6.76 -17.09 -9.08
C GLY A 378 6.98 -16.12 -7.93
N VAL A 379 8.12 -16.16 -7.26
CA VAL A 379 8.35 -15.34 -6.07
C VAL A 379 9.05 -14.03 -6.44
N TYR A 380 8.32 -12.95 -6.18
CA TYR A 380 8.77 -11.56 -6.30
C TYR A 380 8.51 -10.89 -4.94
N PRO A 381 9.48 -10.85 -4.01
CA PRO A 381 9.24 -10.42 -2.64
C PRO A 381 8.59 -9.04 -2.52
N THR A 382 8.93 -8.12 -3.43
CA THR A 382 8.40 -6.75 -3.49
C THR A 382 6.96 -6.67 -3.99
N GLN A 383 6.41 -7.72 -4.64
CA GLN A 383 5.08 -7.74 -5.24
C GLN A 383 4.08 -8.68 -4.53
N GLY A 384 4.49 -9.31 -3.43
CA GLY A 384 3.66 -10.24 -2.66
C GLY A 384 3.34 -11.54 -3.42
N VAL A 385 2.14 -12.10 -3.19
CA VAL A 385 1.78 -13.45 -3.68
C VAL A 385 1.14 -13.49 -5.07
N ARG A 386 0.79 -12.34 -5.65
CA ARG A 386 0.03 -12.30 -6.92
C ARG A 386 0.80 -12.94 -8.09
N PRO A 387 2.10 -12.66 -8.29
CA PRO A 387 2.87 -13.34 -9.32
C PRO A 387 2.95 -14.85 -9.07
N LEU A 388 3.10 -15.26 -7.81
CA LEU A 388 3.19 -16.67 -7.42
C LEU A 388 1.94 -17.47 -7.84
N TYR A 389 0.74 -16.96 -7.55
CA TYR A 389 -0.49 -17.61 -7.98
C TYR A 389 -0.61 -17.71 -9.50
N THR A 390 -0.16 -16.68 -10.21
CA THR A 390 -0.12 -16.68 -11.68
C THR A 390 0.80 -17.77 -12.20
N THR A 391 2.00 -17.91 -11.63
CA THR A 391 2.97 -18.95 -11.97
C THR A 391 2.45 -20.36 -11.66
N ILE A 392 1.84 -20.57 -10.49
CA ILE A 392 1.19 -21.86 -10.15
C ILE A 392 0.11 -22.20 -11.19
N ASN A 393 -0.71 -21.24 -11.57
CA ASN A 393 -1.75 -21.46 -12.57
C ASN A 393 -1.16 -21.85 -13.93
N GLN A 394 -0.10 -21.17 -14.38
CA GLN A 394 0.56 -21.43 -15.67
C GLN A 394 1.28 -22.78 -15.73
N ILE A 395 2.05 -23.11 -14.68
CA ILE A 395 2.86 -24.33 -14.63
C ILE A 395 1.98 -25.57 -14.37
N ILE A 396 0.97 -25.44 -13.50
CA ILE A 396 0.20 -26.57 -13.01
C ILE A 396 -1.24 -26.55 -13.54
N LYS A 397 -2.04 -25.54 -13.17
CA LYS A 397 -3.50 -25.60 -13.39
C LYS A 397 -3.88 -25.63 -14.87
N CYS A 398 -3.19 -24.87 -15.72
CA CYS A 398 -3.42 -24.87 -17.17
C CYS A 398 -3.02 -26.18 -17.87
N ARG A 399 -2.25 -27.06 -17.22
CA ARG A 399 -1.81 -28.35 -17.77
C ARG A 399 -2.73 -29.51 -17.45
N LEU A 400 -3.69 -29.28 -16.57
CA LEU A 400 -4.64 -30.30 -16.12
C LEU A 400 -5.37 -30.96 -17.30
N SER A 401 -5.91 -30.16 -18.21
CA SER A 401 -6.64 -30.65 -19.38
C SER A 401 -5.76 -31.53 -20.27
N ILE A 402 -4.49 -31.17 -20.43
CA ILE A 402 -3.51 -31.92 -21.23
C ILE A 402 -3.21 -33.26 -20.55
N ILE A 403 -2.93 -33.25 -19.24
CA ILE A 403 -2.63 -34.47 -18.46
C ILE A 403 -3.81 -35.45 -18.53
N VAL A 404 -5.02 -34.95 -18.33
CA VAL A 404 -6.23 -35.79 -18.38
C VAL A 404 -6.51 -36.29 -19.80
N ALA A 405 -6.38 -35.43 -20.81
CA ALA A 405 -6.61 -35.80 -22.20
C ALA A 405 -5.68 -36.94 -22.64
N GLU A 406 -4.45 -36.96 -22.14
CA GLU A 406 -3.48 -38.02 -22.45
C GLU A 406 -3.93 -39.38 -21.89
N ILE A 407 -4.43 -39.41 -20.65
CA ILE A 407 -4.99 -40.62 -20.03
C ILE A 407 -6.16 -41.17 -20.86
N ILE A 408 -7.07 -40.28 -21.28
CA ILE A 408 -8.27 -40.66 -22.04
C ILE A 408 -7.90 -41.12 -23.46
N LYS A 409 -7.07 -40.35 -24.17
CA LYS A 409 -6.71 -40.59 -25.58
C LYS A 409 -5.96 -41.91 -25.77
N LEU A 410 -5.11 -42.28 -24.81
CA LEU A 410 -4.29 -43.47 -24.87
C LEU A 410 -4.87 -44.65 -24.06
N ASP A 411 -6.05 -44.49 -23.47
CA ASP A 411 -6.71 -45.48 -22.60
C ASP A 411 -5.76 -46.04 -21.51
N LEU A 412 -5.01 -45.15 -20.86
CA LEU A 412 -3.97 -45.53 -19.90
C LEU A 412 -4.59 -45.97 -18.58
N LYS A 413 -4.21 -47.16 -18.11
CA LYS A 413 -4.52 -47.63 -16.75
C LYS A 413 -3.53 -47.03 -15.77
N VAL A 414 -3.84 -45.83 -15.27
CA VAL A 414 -2.97 -45.08 -14.36
C VAL A 414 -3.45 -45.22 -12.91
N GLY A 415 -2.52 -45.53 -12.00
CA GLY A 415 -2.77 -45.49 -10.55
C GLY A 415 -2.24 -44.22 -9.88
N LEU A 416 -1.20 -43.61 -10.44
CA LEU A 416 -0.55 -42.41 -9.93
C LEU A 416 -0.03 -41.56 -11.09
N VAL A 417 -0.25 -40.25 -11.04
CA VAL A 417 0.44 -39.26 -11.87
C VAL A 417 1.52 -38.58 -11.03
N GLN A 418 2.75 -38.48 -11.55
CA GLN A 418 3.84 -37.77 -10.89
C GLN A 418 4.36 -36.63 -11.76
N LEU A 419 4.38 -35.42 -11.21
CA LEU A 419 5.01 -34.24 -11.84
C LEU A 419 6.43 -34.04 -11.31
N LYS A 420 7.39 -33.85 -12.22
CA LYS A 420 8.80 -33.52 -11.95
C LYS A 420 9.25 -32.34 -12.80
N SER A 421 10.30 -31.64 -12.39
CA SER A 421 10.92 -30.56 -13.16
C SER A 421 12.41 -30.82 -13.38
N ASP A 422 12.95 -30.45 -14.56
CA ASP A 422 14.39 -30.40 -14.83
C ASP A 422 14.92 -28.95 -14.95
N ASN A 423 14.20 -28.00 -14.34
CA ASN A 423 14.37 -26.55 -14.42
C ASN A 423 13.75 -25.87 -15.65
N GLU A 424 13.76 -26.48 -16.84
CA GLU A 424 13.16 -25.84 -18.04
C GLU A 424 11.82 -26.44 -18.43
N LYS A 425 11.58 -27.68 -18.04
CA LYS A 425 10.45 -28.48 -18.47
C LYS A 425 9.81 -29.18 -17.28
N ILE A 426 8.50 -29.32 -17.36
CA ILE A 426 7.77 -30.20 -16.44
C ILE A 426 7.53 -31.53 -17.15
N PHE A 427 7.84 -32.63 -16.47
CA PHE A 427 7.51 -33.96 -16.93
C PHE A 427 6.35 -34.52 -16.13
N CYS A 428 5.40 -35.10 -16.83
CA CYS A 428 4.30 -35.86 -16.26
C CYS A 428 4.54 -37.34 -16.51
N GLU A 429 4.90 -38.06 -15.45
CA GLU A 429 5.01 -39.52 -15.46
C GLU A 429 3.67 -40.14 -15.06
N TYR A 430 3.18 -41.09 -15.85
CA TYR A 430 2.01 -41.88 -15.54
C TYR A 430 2.47 -43.24 -15.03
N LEU A 431 2.04 -43.62 -13.83
CA LEU A 431 2.51 -44.82 -13.13
C LEU A 431 1.37 -45.79 -12.85
N LEU A 432 1.68 -47.08 -12.99
CA LEU A 432 0.85 -48.19 -12.53
C LEU A 432 1.70 -49.14 -11.69
N LYS A 433 1.28 -49.41 -10.44
CA LYS A 433 2.04 -50.24 -9.48
C LYS A 433 3.52 -49.81 -9.37
N ASN A 434 3.75 -48.50 -9.25
CA ASN A 434 5.08 -47.86 -9.17
C ASN A 434 6.01 -48.04 -10.38
N LYS A 435 5.50 -48.49 -11.53
CA LYS A 435 6.24 -48.48 -12.80
C LYS A 435 5.72 -47.36 -13.68
N VAL A 436 6.64 -46.56 -14.24
CA VAL A 436 6.32 -45.57 -15.27
C VAL A 436 5.88 -46.32 -16.52
N ILE A 437 4.64 -46.06 -16.97
CA ILE A 437 4.04 -46.69 -18.15
C ILE A 437 3.94 -45.73 -19.33
N HIS A 438 3.95 -44.42 -19.06
CA HIS A 438 3.96 -43.36 -20.06
C HIS A 438 4.59 -42.10 -19.46
N GLN A 439 5.15 -41.25 -20.31
CA GLN A 439 5.70 -39.96 -19.91
C GLN A 439 5.33 -38.90 -20.94
N LEU A 440 4.92 -37.73 -20.45
CA LEU A 440 4.58 -36.58 -21.25
C LEU A 440 5.44 -35.39 -20.84
N GLU A 441 6.05 -34.72 -21.81
CA GLU A 441 6.71 -33.44 -21.59
C GLU A 441 5.70 -32.30 -21.68
N LEU A 442 5.71 -31.41 -20.68
CA LEU A 442 4.87 -30.23 -20.58
C LEU A 442 5.77 -28.99 -20.62
N SER A 443 5.96 -28.43 -21.82
CA SER A 443 6.77 -27.22 -22.00
C SER A 443 6.05 -26.00 -21.46
N TYR A 444 6.67 -25.19 -20.60
CA TYR A 444 6.15 -23.89 -20.15
C TYR A 444 7.12 -22.76 -20.52
N THR A 445 6.64 -21.53 -20.53
CA THR A 445 7.50 -20.37 -20.76
C THR A 445 8.15 -19.97 -19.44
N SER A 446 9.42 -20.32 -19.25
CA SER A 446 10.24 -19.71 -18.20
C SER A 446 10.59 -18.28 -18.62
N ASN A 447 10.22 -17.31 -17.77
CA ASN A 447 10.46 -15.89 -18.01
C ASN A 447 11.61 -15.38 -17.15
N LEU A 448 11.69 -15.78 -15.87
CA LEU A 448 12.72 -15.26 -14.95
C LEU A 448 14.01 -16.05 -15.01
N GLU A 449 13.96 -17.38 -15.03
CA GLU A 449 15.19 -18.17 -14.97
C GLU A 449 16.06 -17.92 -16.18
N LYS A 450 15.48 -17.74 -17.37
CA LYS A 450 16.26 -17.32 -18.55
C LYS A 450 17.02 -16.02 -18.32
N LEU A 451 16.44 -15.06 -17.61
CA LEU A 451 17.08 -13.78 -17.30
C LEU A 451 18.12 -13.90 -16.19
N ARG A 452 17.91 -14.83 -15.23
CA ARG A 452 18.81 -15.12 -14.10
C ARG A 452 19.93 -16.10 -14.45
N LYS A 453 19.94 -16.67 -15.65
CA LYS A 453 21.01 -17.57 -16.09
C LYS A 453 22.30 -16.79 -16.28
N ASN A 454 23.38 -17.45 -15.91
CA ASN A 454 24.73 -17.01 -16.21
C ASN A 454 24.86 -16.76 -17.72
N ARG A 455 25.24 -15.54 -18.11
CA ARG A 455 25.32 -15.11 -19.52
C ARG A 455 26.70 -15.41 -20.10
N GLN A 456 27.74 -15.27 -19.28
CA GLN A 456 29.15 -15.40 -19.68
C GLN A 456 29.50 -14.54 -20.89
N ASP A 457 28.93 -13.34 -20.97
CA ASP A 457 29.16 -12.34 -22.01
C ASP A 457 29.95 -11.13 -21.47
N ASP A 458 30.33 -10.22 -22.38
CA ASP A 458 31.07 -9.02 -22.02
C ASP A 458 30.30 -8.15 -21.02
N LEU A 459 28.97 -8.13 -21.10
CA LEU A 459 28.12 -7.36 -20.18
C LEU A 459 28.28 -7.89 -18.75
N GLN A 460 28.20 -9.21 -18.54
CA GLN A 460 28.41 -9.80 -17.23
C GLN A 460 29.84 -9.60 -16.73
N ALA A 461 30.84 -9.64 -17.60
CA ALA A 461 32.23 -9.36 -17.21
C ALA A 461 32.40 -7.91 -16.73
N ILE A 462 31.81 -6.94 -17.44
CA ILE A 462 31.81 -5.52 -17.05
C ILE A 462 31.11 -5.34 -15.70
N THR A 463 29.90 -5.88 -15.55
CA THR A 463 29.15 -5.82 -14.29
C THR A 463 29.90 -6.50 -13.16
N ALA A 464 30.54 -7.64 -13.39
CA ALA A 464 31.31 -8.34 -12.38
C ALA A 464 32.47 -7.50 -11.83
N VAL A 465 33.18 -6.76 -12.69
CA VAL A 465 34.21 -5.81 -12.28
C VAL A 465 33.61 -4.63 -11.52
N HIS A 466 32.53 -4.05 -12.04
CA HIS A 466 31.82 -2.92 -11.44
C HIS A 466 31.37 -3.22 -10.00
N GLU A 467 30.62 -4.31 -9.81
CA GLU A 467 30.07 -4.68 -8.50
C GLU A 467 31.16 -5.14 -7.53
N SER A 468 32.24 -5.76 -8.03
CA SER A 468 33.42 -6.07 -7.21
C SER A 468 34.09 -4.80 -6.67
N GLY A 469 34.11 -3.71 -7.46
CA GLY A 469 34.58 -2.40 -7.03
C GLY A 469 33.83 -1.87 -5.81
N HIS A 470 32.49 -1.84 -5.90
CA HIS A 470 31.62 -1.46 -4.77
C HIS A 470 31.83 -2.35 -3.54
N ALA A 471 31.92 -3.66 -3.75
CA ALA A 471 32.05 -4.64 -2.67
C ALA A 471 33.34 -4.45 -1.86
N ILE A 472 34.47 -4.26 -2.55
CA ILE A 472 35.78 -4.07 -1.92
C ILE A 472 35.82 -2.77 -1.13
N ILE A 473 35.34 -1.66 -1.70
CA ILE A 473 35.33 -0.37 -1.00
C ILE A 473 34.39 -0.42 0.21
N SER A 474 33.23 -1.09 0.10
CA SER A 474 32.34 -1.29 1.25
C SER A 474 33.05 -2.04 2.37
N ALA A 475 33.71 -3.16 2.05
CA ALA A 475 34.35 -4.00 3.05
C ALA A 475 35.55 -3.30 3.72
N LEU A 476 36.37 -2.57 2.95
CA LEU A 476 37.64 -2.02 3.44
C LEU A 476 37.55 -0.58 3.94
N SER A 477 36.74 0.27 3.29
CA SER A 477 36.59 1.68 3.67
C SER A 477 35.43 1.88 4.66
N LEU A 478 34.26 1.31 4.35
CA LEU A 478 33.08 1.41 5.21
C LEU A 478 33.07 0.39 6.35
N ASN A 479 33.96 -0.60 6.33
CA ASN A 479 34.01 -1.72 7.28
C ASN A 479 32.69 -2.51 7.34
N VAL A 480 32.00 -2.62 6.19
CA VAL A 480 30.75 -3.37 6.05
C VAL A 480 30.92 -4.37 4.91
N VAL A 481 31.04 -5.65 5.27
CA VAL A 481 31.08 -6.73 4.27
C VAL A 481 29.69 -6.88 3.64
N PRO A 482 29.56 -6.87 2.31
CA PRO A 482 28.29 -7.12 1.63
C PRO A 482 27.68 -8.47 2.00
N GLU A 483 26.34 -8.54 1.99
CA GLU A 483 25.59 -9.79 2.14
C GLU A 483 25.65 -10.64 0.86
N VAL A 484 25.55 -9.99 -0.30
CA VAL A 484 25.67 -10.62 -1.63
C VAL A 484 26.16 -9.62 -2.67
N ILE A 485 26.88 -10.12 -3.67
CA ILE A 485 27.24 -9.43 -4.92
C ILE A 485 26.57 -10.20 -6.06
N MET A 486 25.88 -9.52 -6.99
CA MET A 486 25.19 -10.11 -8.13
C MET A 486 25.68 -9.47 -9.44
N SER A 487 26.01 -10.27 -10.46
CA SER A 487 26.40 -9.79 -11.80
C SER A 487 25.37 -10.09 -12.89
N VAL A 488 24.32 -10.81 -12.54
CA VAL A 488 23.17 -11.04 -13.41
C VAL A 488 21.92 -10.82 -12.57
N THR A 489 21.01 -9.99 -13.08
CA THR A 489 19.68 -9.84 -12.51
C THR A 489 18.59 -10.07 -13.56
N SER A 490 17.37 -10.27 -13.08
CA SER A 490 16.15 -10.31 -13.89
C SER A 490 15.62 -8.93 -14.26
N ASP A 491 16.24 -7.85 -13.76
CA ASP A 491 15.94 -6.48 -14.13
C ASP A 491 16.59 -6.13 -15.47
N ILE A 492 15.84 -5.45 -16.33
CA ILE A 492 16.30 -5.04 -17.67
C ILE A 492 17.23 -3.83 -17.54
N ASP A 493 16.96 -2.94 -16.59
CA ASP A 493 17.65 -1.66 -16.45
C ASP A 493 18.83 -1.73 -15.47
N ASN A 494 18.89 -2.80 -14.66
CA ASN A 494 19.97 -3.00 -13.70
C ASN A 494 20.64 -4.37 -13.85
N HIS A 495 21.88 -4.40 -14.35
CA HIS A 495 22.54 -5.65 -14.69
C HIS A 495 23.22 -6.35 -13.50
N GLY A 496 23.46 -5.65 -12.37
CA GLY A 496 24.07 -6.18 -11.16
C GLY A 496 23.73 -5.37 -9.90
N PHE A 497 24.14 -5.83 -8.72
CA PHE A 497 24.12 -5.00 -7.51
C PHE A 497 24.96 -5.59 -6.37
N VAL A 498 25.37 -4.72 -5.45
CA VAL A 498 25.90 -5.10 -4.12
C VAL A 498 24.88 -4.81 -3.01
N TYR A 499 24.48 -5.83 -2.26
CA TYR A 499 23.66 -5.63 -1.06
C TYR A 499 24.51 -5.50 0.20
N THR A 500 24.39 -4.38 0.90
CA THR A 500 25.09 -4.09 2.17
C THR A 500 24.11 -3.69 3.28
N LYS A 501 24.22 -4.32 4.46
CA LYS A 501 23.46 -3.96 5.67
C LYS A 501 24.24 -2.92 6.50
N PHE A 502 24.00 -1.63 6.25
CA PHE A 502 24.57 -0.56 7.07
C PHE A 502 23.86 -0.48 8.44
N THR A 503 24.59 -0.76 9.53
CA THR A 503 24.02 -0.76 10.90
C THR A 503 24.03 0.61 11.58
N LYS A 504 24.94 1.51 11.18
CA LYS A 504 25.05 2.87 11.76
C LYS A 504 23.78 3.68 11.49
N LYS A 505 23.13 4.14 12.55
CA LYS A 505 21.94 5.04 12.51
C LYS A 505 22.30 6.54 12.45
N TYR A 506 23.57 6.87 12.31
CA TYR A 506 24.08 8.23 12.20
C TYR A 506 25.08 8.31 11.06
N PHE A 507 25.26 9.51 10.52
CA PHE A 507 26.25 9.82 9.49
C PHE A 507 27.14 10.95 10.01
N SER A 508 28.45 10.73 10.02
CA SER A 508 29.42 11.73 10.48
C SER A 508 30.32 12.19 9.33
N LYS A 509 31.01 13.32 9.49
CA LYS A 509 31.86 13.88 8.42
C LYS A 509 32.95 12.90 7.94
N ILE A 510 33.46 12.04 8.82
CA ILE A 510 34.43 10.99 8.43
C ILE A 510 33.82 9.88 7.57
N ASP A 511 32.50 9.68 7.63
CA ASP A 511 31.80 8.69 6.80
C ASP A 511 31.54 9.21 5.38
N MET A 512 31.69 10.53 5.14
CA MET A 512 31.41 11.19 3.85
C MET A 512 32.27 10.65 2.72
N LEU A 513 33.59 10.82 2.80
CA LEU A 513 34.51 10.38 1.76
C LEU A 513 34.44 8.87 1.48
N PRO A 514 34.42 7.97 2.49
CA PRO A 514 34.19 6.54 2.26
C PRO A 514 32.89 6.22 1.52
N LYS A 515 31.81 6.97 1.77
CA LYS A 515 30.52 6.74 1.12
C LYS A 515 30.53 7.24 -0.33
N VAL A 516 31.18 8.35 -0.61
CA VAL A 516 31.41 8.84 -1.99
C VAL A 516 32.32 7.88 -2.75
N ALA A 517 33.42 7.42 -2.14
CA ALA A 517 34.31 6.42 -2.72
C ALA A 517 33.57 5.11 -3.03
N PHE A 518 32.66 4.67 -2.15
CA PHE A 518 31.81 3.52 -2.42
C PHE A 518 30.98 3.72 -3.68
N LEU A 519 30.33 4.88 -3.87
CA LEU A 519 29.55 5.17 -5.08
C LEU A 519 30.42 5.31 -6.34
N MET A 520 31.65 5.80 -6.22
CA MET A 520 32.60 5.87 -7.33
C MET A 520 33.27 4.51 -7.64
N GLY A 521 33.06 3.50 -6.80
CA GLY A 521 33.81 2.24 -6.85
C GLY A 521 33.68 1.47 -8.14
N GLY A 522 32.46 1.39 -8.69
CA GLY A 522 32.20 0.62 -9.90
C GLY A 522 32.93 1.17 -11.12
N ILE A 523 32.76 2.46 -11.41
CA ILE A 523 33.40 3.09 -12.58
C ILE A 523 34.94 3.11 -12.46
N VAL A 524 35.47 3.26 -11.24
CA VAL A 524 36.91 3.21 -11.00
C VAL A 524 37.45 1.79 -11.18
N ALA A 525 36.71 0.77 -10.78
CA ALA A 525 37.09 -0.62 -11.03
C ALA A 525 37.11 -0.93 -12.53
N GLU A 526 36.09 -0.49 -13.28
CA GLU A 526 36.08 -0.61 -14.75
C GLU A 526 37.32 0.04 -15.36
N GLU A 527 37.67 1.25 -14.93
CA GLU A 527 38.84 1.98 -15.44
C GLU A 527 40.16 1.24 -15.18
N ILE A 528 40.32 0.67 -13.98
CA ILE A 528 41.55 -0.04 -13.59
C ILE A 528 41.75 -1.33 -14.39
N ILE A 529 40.66 -2.00 -14.77
CA ILE A 529 40.68 -3.30 -15.43
C ILE A 529 40.62 -3.16 -16.96
N PHE A 530 39.69 -2.38 -17.49
CA PHE A 530 39.45 -2.23 -18.93
C PHE A 530 40.09 -0.99 -19.53
N GLY A 531 40.36 0.04 -18.72
CA GLY A 531 40.92 1.32 -19.17
C GLY A 531 39.85 2.37 -19.48
N LYS A 532 40.28 3.64 -19.52
CA LYS A 532 39.39 4.82 -19.69
C LYS A 532 38.52 4.79 -20.94
N GLU A 533 39.04 4.25 -22.04
CA GLU A 533 38.33 4.20 -23.34
C GLU A 533 37.14 3.22 -23.32
N TYR A 534 37.09 2.30 -22.35
CA TYR A 534 36.07 1.25 -22.24
C TYR A 534 35.12 1.46 -21.05
N LEU A 535 35.11 2.66 -20.47
CA LEU A 535 34.15 3.02 -19.43
C LEU A 535 32.72 2.98 -19.98
N THR A 536 31.83 2.33 -19.23
CA THR A 536 30.42 2.23 -19.64
C THR A 536 29.56 3.32 -19.01
N ALA A 537 28.40 3.58 -19.61
CA ALA A 537 27.39 4.48 -19.04
C ALA A 537 26.65 3.88 -17.82
N GLY A 538 26.96 2.63 -17.44
CA GLY A 538 26.32 1.89 -16.35
C GLY A 538 26.50 2.52 -14.98
N GLY A 539 27.57 3.31 -14.76
CA GLY A 539 27.81 4.02 -13.48
C GLY A 539 27.08 5.35 -13.32
N SER A 540 26.19 5.73 -14.25
CA SER A 540 25.49 7.03 -14.22
C SER A 540 24.64 7.23 -12.96
N SER A 541 23.93 6.19 -12.50
CA SER A 541 23.11 6.26 -11.29
C SER A 541 23.96 6.45 -10.02
N ASP A 542 25.14 5.84 -9.94
CA ASP A 542 26.01 6.02 -8.77
C ASP A 542 26.66 7.41 -8.72
N ILE A 543 26.97 7.98 -9.90
CA ILE A 543 27.43 9.37 -10.01
C ILE A 543 26.33 10.34 -9.58
N GLU A 544 25.09 10.13 -10.03
CA GLU A 544 23.93 10.91 -9.60
C GLU A 544 23.75 10.84 -8.08
N ARG A 545 23.71 9.63 -7.51
CA ARG A 545 23.60 9.41 -6.05
C ARG A 545 24.75 10.04 -5.27
N ALA A 546 25.97 9.99 -5.78
CA ALA A 546 27.11 10.64 -5.14
C ALA A 546 26.95 12.15 -5.14
N THR A 547 26.49 12.70 -6.27
CA THR A 547 26.23 14.13 -6.44
C THR A 547 25.12 14.59 -5.51
N GLU A 548 24.01 13.86 -5.44
CA GLU A 548 22.90 14.15 -4.51
C GLU A 548 23.35 14.08 -3.05
N LEU A 549 24.09 13.03 -2.67
CA LEU A 549 24.59 12.85 -1.31
C LEU A 549 25.48 14.04 -0.90
N VAL A 550 26.49 14.36 -1.70
CA VAL A 550 27.40 15.47 -1.40
C VAL A 550 26.66 16.80 -1.42
N SER A 551 25.77 17.03 -2.39
CA SER A 551 24.93 18.23 -2.46
C SER A 551 24.10 18.42 -1.20
N GLN A 552 23.44 17.36 -0.72
CA GLN A 552 22.64 17.44 0.51
C GLN A 552 23.53 17.71 1.73
N LEU A 553 24.65 17.01 1.86
CA LEU A 553 25.55 17.16 3.00
C LEU A 553 26.15 18.57 3.08
N VAL A 554 26.59 19.12 1.94
CA VAL A 554 27.18 20.45 1.86
C VAL A 554 26.08 21.51 2.04
N ARG A 555 24.99 21.46 1.27
CA ARG A 555 23.97 22.52 1.25
C ARG A 555 23.05 22.53 2.47
N ASN A 556 22.69 21.37 2.99
CA ASN A 556 21.65 21.25 4.02
C ASN A 556 22.21 20.90 5.40
N ASN A 557 23.28 20.11 5.46
CA ASN A 557 23.85 19.61 6.71
C ASN A 557 25.09 20.39 7.19
N GLY A 558 25.59 21.34 6.39
CA GLY A 558 26.75 22.17 6.76
C GLY A 558 28.06 21.38 6.80
N PHE A 559 28.19 20.33 5.97
CA PHE A 559 29.41 19.52 5.91
C PHE A 559 30.51 20.15 5.05
N GLY A 560 30.19 21.22 4.34
CA GLY A 560 31.17 22.00 3.58
C GLY A 560 32.15 22.78 4.46
N LYS A 561 32.85 23.74 3.84
CA LYS A 561 33.82 24.64 4.49
C LYS A 561 33.13 25.55 5.51
N THR A 562 31.84 25.82 5.32
CA THR A 562 31.01 26.56 6.28
C THR A 562 29.80 25.74 6.74
N ALA A 563 29.44 25.87 8.01
CA ALA A 563 28.29 25.19 8.61
C ALA A 563 26.98 25.97 8.38
N VAL A 564 26.68 26.30 7.12
CA VAL A 564 25.48 27.04 6.71
C VAL A 564 24.48 26.10 6.04
N ASN A 565 23.19 26.31 6.31
CA ASN A 565 22.12 25.65 5.55
C ASN A 565 21.67 26.59 4.44
N TYR A 566 22.16 26.33 3.23
CA TYR A 566 21.89 27.10 2.03
C TYR A 566 20.46 26.88 1.48
N ALA A 567 19.75 25.83 1.92
CA ALA A 567 18.35 25.60 1.55
C ALA A 567 17.35 26.47 2.34
N LYS A 568 17.78 27.10 3.44
CA LYS A 568 16.95 27.95 4.29
C LYS A 568 17.08 29.42 3.84
N GLY A 569 16.38 29.79 2.76
CA GLY A 569 16.37 31.16 2.25
C GLY A 569 15.71 31.36 0.88
N VAL A 570 15.66 30.31 0.04
CA VAL A 570 15.27 30.38 -1.39
C VAL A 570 13.85 30.92 -1.65
N PHE A 571 13.01 31.08 -0.62
CA PHE A 571 11.61 31.49 -0.73
C PHE A 571 11.26 32.85 -0.12
N ASP A 572 12.23 33.62 0.39
CA ASP A 572 11.98 35.00 0.80
C ASP A 572 12.81 35.96 -0.05
N VAL A 573 12.15 36.53 -1.06
CA VAL A 573 12.44 37.78 -1.77
C VAL A 573 13.92 38.20 -1.82
N GLY A 574 14.59 37.85 -2.92
CA GLY A 574 15.55 38.73 -3.60
C GLY A 574 16.64 39.40 -2.77
N ASP A 575 17.54 38.62 -2.16
CA ASP A 575 18.98 38.90 -2.10
C ASP A 575 19.67 37.72 -1.38
N HIS A 576 20.50 36.94 -2.07
CA HIS A 576 21.31 35.92 -1.41
C HIS A 576 22.79 36.22 -1.64
N ASN A 577 23.42 36.81 -0.61
CA ASN A 577 24.87 37.07 -0.48
C ASN A 577 25.72 35.78 -0.33
N HIS A 578 25.27 34.64 -0.86
CA HIS A 578 26.01 33.38 -0.83
C HIS A 578 26.41 32.99 -2.25
N ASN A 579 27.71 33.01 -2.51
CA ASN A 579 28.27 32.62 -3.79
C ASN A 579 28.09 31.10 -3.98
N MET A 580 27.03 30.71 -4.70
CA MET A 580 26.69 29.32 -4.95
C MET A 580 27.76 28.61 -5.79
N ASP A 581 28.52 29.33 -6.62
CA ASP A 581 29.60 28.74 -7.41
C ASP A 581 30.68 28.12 -6.51
N ILE A 582 31.00 28.77 -5.37
CA ILE A 582 31.95 28.22 -4.38
C ILE A 582 31.43 26.91 -3.77
N VAL A 583 30.11 26.80 -3.59
CA VAL A 583 29.46 25.61 -3.03
C VAL A 583 29.48 24.47 -4.04
N GLU A 584 29.23 24.76 -5.32
CA GLU A 584 29.32 23.78 -6.41
C GLU A 584 30.77 23.30 -6.62
N ASP A 585 31.75 24.19 -6.56
CA ASP A 585 33.17 23.85 -6.63
C ASP A 585 33.56 22.91 -5.49
N GLU A 586 33.08 23.17 -4.27
CA GLU A 586 33.29 22.29 -3.11
C GLU A 586 32.64 20.91 -3.29
N ILE A 587 31.42 20.86 -3.84
CA ILE A 587 30.75 19.59 -4.14
C ILE A 587 31.61 18.79 -5.14
N SER A 588 32.09 19.43 -6.21
CA SER A 588 32.96 18.80 -7.20
C SER A 588 34.29 18.32 -6.60
N GLU A 589 34.92 19.11 -5.73
CA GLU A 589 36.16 18.77 -5.02
C GLU A 589 35.99 17.48 -4.21
N ILE A 590 34.92 17.37 -3.41
CA ILE A 590 34.66 16.20 -2.56
C ILE A 590 34.35 14.95 -3.38
N ILE A 591 33.61 15.09 -4.49
CA ILE A 591 33.35 13.97 -5.40
C ILE A 591 34.68 13.45 -5.99
N GLN A 592 35.56 14.36 -6.40
CA GLN A 592 36.86 14.00 -6.94
C GLN A 592 37.77 13.34 -5.88
N GLU A 593 37.76 13.83 -4.64
CA GLU A 593 38.48 13.19 -3.53
C GLU A 593 37.97 11.76 -3.27
N GLY A 594 36.66 11.55 -3.29
CA GLY A 594 36.06 10.22 -3.15
C GLY A 594 36.48 9.28 -4.28
N ARG A 595 36.53 9.76 -5.53
CA ARG A 595 37.03 9.00 -6.67
C ARG A 595 38.51 8.63 -6.51
N VAL A 596 39.36 9.57 -6.09
CA VAL A 596 40.79 9.31 -5.82
C VAL A 596 40.96 8.27 -4.71
N LEU A 597 40.15 8.34 -3.64
CA LEU A 597 40.17 7.34 -2.57
C LEU A 597 39.77 5.95 -3.08
N ALA A 598 38.74 5.86 -3.94
CA ALA A 598 38.36 4.61 -4.58
C ALA A 598 39.51 4.03 -5.43
N GLU A 599 40.18 4.87 -6.22
CA GLU A 599 41.30 4.48 -7.07
C GLU A 599 42.48 3.95 -6.25
N GLN A 600 42.83 4.63 -5.15
CA GLN A 600 43.88 4.19 -4.24
C GLN A 600 43.58 2.81 -3.63
N ILE A 601 42.35 2.61 -3.13
CA ILE A 601 41.94 1.35 -2.52
C ILE A 601 41.97 0.22 -3.57
N LEU A 602 41.29 0.41 -4.70
CA LEU A 602 41.15 -0.63 -5.73
C LEU A 602 42.47 -0.94 -6.44
N THR A 603 43.37 0.04 -6.59
CA THR A 603 44.71 -0.21 -7.13
C THR A 603 45.56 -1.01 -6.16
N THR A 604 45.50 -0.68 -4.86
CA THR A 604 46.19 -1.44 -3.81
C THR A 604 45.68 -2.88 -3.75
N GLU A 605 44.36 -3.05 -3.90
CA GLU A 605 43.66 -4.33 -3.81
C GLU A 605 43.38 -4.96 -5.18
N LYS A 606 44.18 -4.62 -6.21
CA LYS A 606 43.95 -5.06 -7.59
C LYS A 606 43.87 -6.59 -7.71
N LYS A 607 44.63 -7.32 -6.90
CA LYS A 607 44.59 -8.79 -6.87
C LYS A 607 43.22 -9.30 -6.39
N LEU A 608 42.68 -8.72 -5.32
CA LEU A 608 41.36 -9.06 -4.80
C LEU A 608 40.27 -8.71 -5.83
N LEU A 609 40.35 -7.54 -6.45
CA LEU A 609 39.43 -7.10 -7.50
C LEU A 609 39.39 -8.09 -8.66
N LEU A 610 40.55 -8.50 -9.19
CA LEU A 610 40.62 -9.49 -10.26
C LEU A 610 40.03 -10.84 -9.86
N GLN A 611 40.30 -11.33 -8.65
CA GLN A 611 39.78 -12.63 -8.21
C GLN A 611 38.27 -12.60 -7.98
N MET A 612 37.75 -11.55 -7.35
CA MET A 612 36.30 -11.37 -7.18
C MET A 612 35.60 -11.25 -8.53
N ALA A 613 36.12 -10.39 -9.42
CA ALA A 613 35.54 -10.18 -10.74
C ALA A 613 35.56 -11.46 -11.60
N ASN A 614 36.66 -12.22 -11.58
CA ASN A 614 36.76 -13.47 -12.34
C ASN A 614 35.77 -14.54 -11.85
N ILE A 615 35.59 -14.67 -10.54
CA ILE A 615 34.59 -15.60 -10.01
C ILE A 615 33.19 -15.14 -10.43
N LEU A 616 32.92 -13.85 -10.36
CA LEU A 616 31.60 -13.26 -10.64
C LEU A 616 31.31 -13.11 -12.14
N SER A 617 32.30 -13.15 -13.03
CA SER A 617 32.06 -13.27 -14.48
C SER A 617 31.59 -14.67 -14.86
N ASP A 618 32.02 -15.68 -14.10
CA ASP A 618 31.68 -17.08 -14.31
C ASP A 618 30.48 -17.55 -13.46
N ASN A 619 29.96 -16.70 -12.56
CA ASN A 619 28.86 -17.03 -11.64
C ASN A 619 27.91 -15.84 -11.51
N THR A 620 26.63 -16.10 -11.25
CA THR A 620 25.63 -15.02 -11.13
C THR A 620 25.78 -14.19 -9.84
N SER A 621 26.43 -14.77 -8.82
CA SER A 621 26.49 -14.17 -7.48
C SER A 621 27.63 -14.69 -6.60
N ILE A 622 28.06 -13.91 -5.62
CA ILE A 622 28.95 -14.32 -4.51
C ILE A 622 28.31 -13.93 -3.18
N LYS A 623 28.19 -14.87 -2.23
CA LYS A 623 27.56 -14.61 -0.92
C LYS A 623 28.59 -14.18 0.13
N LYS A 624 28.15 -13.47 1.18
CA LYS A 624 28.99 -12.98 2.28
C LYS A 624 30.05 -13.95 2.81
N PRO A 625 29.76 -15.24 3.10
CA PRO A 625 30.78 -16.16 3.59
C PRO A 625 31.92 -16.37 2.59
N GLU A 626 31.63 -16.32 1.30
CA GLU A 626 32.62 -16.44 0.22
C GLU A 626 33.38 -15.12 0.03
N ILE A 627 32.68 -13.99 0.12
CA ILE A 627 33.30 -12.65 0.11
C ILE A 627 34.35 -12.55 1.22
N ILE A 628 34.01 -12.96 2.44
CA ILE A 628 34.94 -12.96 3.59
C ILE A 628 36.18 -13.81 3.27
N LYS A 629 36.01 -15.02 2.75
CA LYS A 629 37.12 -15.90 2.37
C LYS A 629 38.02 -15.25 1.31
N LEU A 630 37.44 -14.62 0.29
CA LEU A 630 38.21 -13.93 -0.75
C LEU A 630 39.01 -12.77 -0.18
N ILE A 631 38.41 -11.97 0.71
CA ILE A 631 39.12 -10.86 1.37
C ILE A 631 40.25 -11.41 2.25
N GLU A 632 39.99 -12.42 3.08
CA GLU A 632 41.01 -13.04 3.95
C GLU A 632 42.19 -13.63 3.17
N GLN A 633 41.96 -14.13 1.96
CA GLN A 633 42.96 -14.79 1.14
C GLN A 633 43.76 -13.83 0.24
N PHE A 634 43.12 -12.79 -0.31
CA PHE A 634 43.69 -11.97 -1.38
C PHE A 634 43.89 -10.49 -1.03
N SER A 635 43.27 -10.00 0.04
CA SER A 635 43.40 -8.60 0.48
C SER A 635 44.76 -8.33 1.10
N THR A 636 45.32 -7.14 0.86
CA THR A 636 46.51 -6.66 1.56
C THR A 636 46.17 -6.16 2.96
N GLN A 637 44.90 -5.83 3.21
CA GLN A 637 44.39 -5.35 4.49
C GLN A 637 43.51 -6.39 5.17
N LYS A 638 43.64 -6.50 6.51
CA LYS A 638 42.70 -7.29 7.31
C LYS A 638 41.44 -6.47 7.59
N ILE A 639 40.27 -7.09 7.42
CA ILE A 639 39.00 -6.48 7.85
C ILE A 639 39.06 -6.27 9.37
N THR A 640 39.07 -5.02 9.80
CA THR A 640 38.82 -4.73 11.21
C THR A 640 37.32 -4.88 11.46
N ASN A 641 36.94 -5.84 12.28
CA ASN A 641 35.54 -6.00 12.69
C ASN A 641 35.14 -4.81 13.56
N ILE A 642 34.62 -3.75 12.95
CA ILE A 642 34.06 -2.59 13.65
C ILE A 642 32.57 -2.83 13.82
N SER A 643 32.21 -3.90 14.55
CA SER A 643 30.87 -3.99 15.12
C SER A 643 30.73 -2.81 16.10
N GLU A 644 29.94 -1.80 15.73
CA GLU A 644 29.45 -0.70 16.57
C GLU A 644 30.30 -0.39 17.80
N LYS A 645 31.57 -0.01 17.61
CA LYS A 645 32.31 0.64 18.69
C LYS A 645 31.48 1.88 19.01
N LYS A 646 31.00 2.00 20.26
CA LYS A 646 30.27 3.17 20.77
C LYS A 646 31.22 4.38 20.82
N TYR A 647 31.86 4.74 19.70
CA TYR A 647 32.97 5.69 19.61
C TYR A 647 32.61 7.00 20.28
N PHE A 648 31.48 7.60 19.89
CA PHE A 648 31.02 8.86 20.48
C PHE A 648 30.75 8.75 21.99
N ARG A 649 30.12 7.66 22.44
CA ARG A 649 29.87 7.45 23.87
C ARG A 649 31.17 7.23 24.63
N ASN A 650 32.09 6.44 24.09
CA ASN A 650 33.37 6.11 24.72
C ASN A 650 34.27 7.34 24.77
N LYS A 651 34.32 8.13 23.69
CA LYS A 651 35.03 9.41 23.64
C LYS A 651 34.45 10.40 24.64
N LEU A 652 33.12 10.55 24.69
CA LEU A 652 32.44 11.36 25.70
C LEU A 652 32.81 10.92 27.11
N LYS A 653 32.80 9.60 27.38
CA LYS A 653 33.15 9.05 28.70
C LYS A 653 34.61 9.32 29.07
N ALA A 654 35.53 9.08 28.15
CA ALA A 654 36.95 9.35 28.35
C ALA A 654 37.23 10.85 28.59
N GLU A 655 36.63 11.74 27.82
CA GLU A 655 36.76 13.19 28.03
C GLU A 655 36.15 13.64 29.36
N THR A 656 35.00 13.07 29.75
CA THR A 656 34.37 13.35 31.04
C THR A 656 35.25 12.88 32.21
N GLU A 657 35.85 11.68 32.09
CA GLU A 657 36.75 11.12 33.09
C GLU A 657 38.05 11.92 33.21
N ASN A 658 38.57 12.48 32.12
CA ASN A 658 39.78 13.31 32.13
C ASN A 658 39.58 14.69 32.80
N ILE A 659 38.35 15.21 32.81
CA ILE A 659 38.03 16.52 33.41
C ILE A 659 37.74 16.40 34.91
N LEU A 660 37.28 15.23 35.38
CA LEU A 660 36.95 14.99 36.78
C LEU A 660 38.18 14.52 37.55
N THR A 661 38.69 15.35 38.48
CA THR A 661 39.62 14.83 39.50
C THR A 661 38.91 13.81 40.39
N ALA A 662 39.64 12.85 40.95
CA ALA A 662 39.09 11.73 41.74
C ALA A 662 38.10 12.13 42.87
N ASN A 663 38.11 13.40 43.30
CA ASN A 663 37.22 13.95 44.32
C ASN A 663 35.92 14.60 43.79
N GLN A 664 35.71 14.74 42.48
CA GLN A 664 34.52 15.38 41.90
C GLN A 664 33.51 14.39 41.29
N ILE A 665 33.85 13.11 41.20
CA ILE A 665 33.00 12.09 40.56
C ILE A 665 31.71 11.81 41.36
N LEU A 666 31.59 12.29 42.61
CA LEU A 666 30.50 11.90 43.51
C LEU A 666 29.85 13.03 44.35
N GLU A 667 29.86 14.28 43.92
CA GLU A 667 28.74 15.17 44.30
C GLU A 667 27.60 14.95 43.29
N LYS A 668 26.72 14.00 43.63
CA LYS A 668 25.44 13.80 42.93
C LYS A 668 24.64 15.09 43.02
N PHE A 669 24.76 15.98 42.04
CA PHE A 669 23.68 16.90 41.73
C PHE A 669 22.41 16.05 41.58
N PRO A 670 21.36 16.25 42.39
CA PRO A 670 20.15 15.45 42.31
C PRO A 670 19.38 15.86 41.06
N ILE A 671 19.85 15.42 39.91
CA ILE A 671 19.07 15.39 38.68
C ILE A 671 18.26 14.11 38.75
N THR A 672 16.95 14.25 38.90
CA THR A 672 16.01 13.13 38.78
C THR A 672 16.02 12.67 37.33
N LEU A 673 16.93 11.75 37.01
CA LEU A 673 16.93 11.10 35.71
C LEU A 673 15.67 10.25 35.61
N ASN A 674 14.91 10.41 34.53
CA ASN A 674 13.84 9.50 34.16
C ASN A 674 14.45 8.11 33.91
N LYS A 675 14.55 7.31 34.97
CA LYS A 675 14.75 5.87 34.85
C LYS A 675 13.47 5.30 34.25
N ARG A 676 13.38 5.29 32.92
CA ARG A 676 12.55 4.29 32.25
C ARG A 676 13.23 2.96 32.54
N ASN A 677 12.63 2.18 33.44
CA ASN A 677 12.99 0.78 33.60
C ASN A 677 12.86 0.14 32.21
N SER A 678 13.99 -0.30 31.68
CA SER A 678 14.13 -0.98 30.40
C SER A 678 13.36 -2.30 30.41
#